data_AF-A0A9W7DJC6-F1
#
_entry.id   AF-A0A9W7DJC6-F1
#
_cell.length_a   1.000
_cell.length_b   1.000
_cell.length_c   1.000
_cell.angle_alpha   90.00
_cell.angle_beta   90.00
_cell.angle_gamma   90.00
#
_symmetry.space_group_name_H-M   'P 1'
#
loop_
_entity.id
_entity.type
_entity.pdbx_description
1 polymer ?
#
loop_
_entity_poly.entity_id
_entity_poly.type
_entity_poly.pdbx_seq_one_letter_code
_entity_poly.pdbx_strand_id
1 'polypeptide(L)'
;MTIPNNKHQNRILQKTQKLTMEYDESSVNDPQSLLSVDVFTHHIYNIAKTLLSLESHLDLANNVNDDQSKELLFRFISSVKESSLFIVKTDLEGNTQLRLVDEFIDNNHESANIIIVTKARGQLCNDGDWQSQVIVTKIPTGYQSKSSNFEKLKSLINMGIVPYFNALSNAELNDSQSVNVAKKKFYELVLSLQHLQQNIPIPNLGITAHPKIKELVAQNPNSTHLAPNLLGQELLSDSNFLNSLQSIVNDWVRQVQNVAVLTHNPEDSDTISEEINFWASKETALNSIKEQLTHPEVQITLDVLRVAKRFHATTSFLSDTGIQDSLNQCVVYNSLLQDMPINDVLSAQTFDKLKEAIEATFTHLKKLRITSYPIDRSINVVETICKNINTKFVELLKAKNVMSLNDRDFVSQMSASDSVLEMIEENIREFIGLARELVRKRSDRFMIIKVKYPEDLGIRIELIKEFRKNHSDMRNSINKLVKGLNADNSSFIKDIEYAYHAVEEIDSLNLSPEGARTWKMAEQTYRSRSVIVENNIIQLLKTTLNTAHSSNEMFSMFEKFGFLLERPNVRSALQEYQTQLLSVVQDQLSDFQKQFQVQLSVQKVIQMRDVPSFSSTLMWVNEMNYRLEFLVDKLELVLTKDWSRYPEGKRIYSEVTLLQEKLQPQKIISEWIAETTKELENPITKQHILFIERQNASKELNLMVNFDERAFSLAEEVHNLTTMGVDIPRKIQSVAKSIELIYPYVSTINDSFSNFVGIISSVDQLGDLKTILLPLFEPLFESITILSESEWE
;
A
#
# COMPACT_ATOMS: atom_id res chain seq x y z
N MET A 1 27.15 17.41 57.92
CA MET A 1 26.71 16.03 57.59
C MET A 1 25.98 16.13 56.26
N THR A 2 26.35 15.54 55.14
CA THR A 2 27.28 14.47 54.75
C THR A 2 27.46 14.61 53.24
N ILE A 3 28.70 14.63 52.75
CA ILE A 3 29.04 14.51 51.32
C ILE A 3 28.96 13.02 50.94
N PRO A 4 28.30 12.66 49.83
CA PRO A 4 28.99 11.99 48.71
C PRO A 4 28.48 12.54 47.35
N ASN A 5 29.17 12.51 46.21
CA ASN A 5 30.00 11.44 45.68
C ASN A 5 30.89 11.97 44.53
N ASN A 6 32.14 12.34 44.81
CA ASN A 6 33.13 12.83 43.85
C ASN A 6 33.86 11.71 43.07
N LYS A 7 33.32 10.47 43.09
CA LYS A 7 33.98 9.29 42.51
C LYS A 7 33.81 9.15 40.99
N HIS A 8 32.78 9.73 40.39
CA HIS A 8 32.56 9.60 38.94
C HIS A 8 33.34 10.62 38.10
N GLN A 9 33.44 11.87 38.55
CA GLN A 9 34.27 12.89 37.88
C GLN A 9 35.76 12.56 37.98
N ASN A 10 36.24 12.08 39.15
CA ASN A 10 37.63 11.63 39.28
C ASN A 10 37.95 10.38 38.46
N ARG A 11 36.97 9.51 38.15
CA ARG A 11 37.20 8.36 37.25
C ARG A 11 37.32 8.77 35.78
N ILE A 12 36.61 9.81 35.35
CA ILE A 12 36.70 10.35 33.98
C ILE A 12 38.02 11.12 33.83
N LEU A 13 38.38 11.95 34.82
CA LEU A 13 39.68 12.65 34.85
C LEU A 13 40.87 11.69 34.98
N GLN A 14 40.76 10.59 35.72
CA GLN A 14 41.82 9.57 35.76
C GLN A 14 41.87 8.70 34.50
N LYS A 15 40.77 8.53 33.75
CA LYS A 15 40.79 7.84 32.45
C LYS A 15 41.35 8.73 31.34
N THR A 16 41.03 10.03 31.35
CA THR A 16 41.65 10.98 30.44
C THR A 16 43.11 11.21 30.79
N GLN A 17 43.49 11.28 32.08
CA GLN A 17 44.89 11.35 32.50
C GLN A 17 45.68 10.06 32.23
N LYS A 18 45.08 8.87 32.33
CA LYS A 18 45.74 7.61 31.94
C LYS A 18 45.91 7.45 30.43
N LEU A 19 44.97 7.96 29.61
CA LEU A 19 45.15 7.97 28.15
C LEU A 19 46.14 9.06 27.68
N THR A 20 46.42 10.08 28.50
CA THR A 20 47.44 11.11 28.21
C THR A 20 48.80 10.85 28.87
N MET A 21 48.96 9.76 29.64
CA MET A 21 50.23 9.42 30.33
C MET A 21 50.83 8.06 29.90
N GLU A 22 50.36 7.45 28.81
CA GLU A 22 50.96 6.26 28.19
C GLU A 22 51.44 6.52 26.75
N TYR A 23 51.90 7.75 26.48
CA TYR A 23 52.85 8.01 25.39
C TYR A 23 54.08 8.65 26.02
N ASP A 24 55.06 7.78 26.28
CA ASP A 24 56.29 8.04 27.00
C ASP A 24 57.06 9.26 26.47
N GLU A 25 57.40 10.14 27.41
CA GLU A 25 58.59 10.99 27.39
C GLU A 25 59.85 10.13 27.44
N SER A 26 60.18 9.42 26.36
CA SER A 26 61.50 8.80 26.20
C SER A 26 61.88 8.60 24.73
N SER A 27 62.06 9.70 24.00
CA SER A 27 62.94 9.76 22.81
C SER A 27 63.24 11.21 22.40
N VAL A 28 63.62 12.06 23.37
CA VAL A 28 64.41 13.26 23.05
C VAL A 28 65.86 12.81 22.87
N ASN A 29 66.19 12.44 21.64
CA ASN A 29 67.50 12.47 20.99
C ASN A 29 67.52 11.40 19.89
N ASP A 30 67.19 11.80 18.66
CA ASP A 30 67.97 11.45 17.46
C ASP A 30 67.41 12.19 16.22
N PRO A 31 68.26 12.84 15.40
CA PRO A 31 67.85 13.38 14.11
C PRO A 31 67.80 12.22 13.09
N GLN A 32 66.71 11.47 13.09
CA GLN A 32 66.42 10.40 12.14
C GLN A 32 64.90 10.45 11.87
N SER A 33 64.32 10.61 10.69
CA SER A 33 64.81 10.71 9.31
C SER A 33 63.80 11.61 8.55
N LEU A 34 64.12 12.90 8.40
CA LEU A 34 63.30 13.81 7.60
C LEU A 34 63.28 13.32 6.15
N LEU A 35 62.10 13.23 5.52
CA LEU A 35 61.99 12.84 4.12
C LEU A 35 62.85 13.78 3.27
N SER A 36 63.81 13.25 2.52
CA SER A 36 64.68 14.11 1.69
C SER A 36 63.84 14.78 0.61
N VAL A 37 64.09 16.08 0.40
CA VAL A 37 63.41 16.89 -0.62
C VAL A 37 63.54 16.23 -2.00
N ASP A 38 64.66 15.55 -2.26
CA ASP A 38 64.92 14.83 -3.51
C ASP A 38 64.07 13.56 -3.68
N VAL A 39 63.79 12.82 -2.61
CA VAL A 39 62.89 11.66 -2.66
C VAL A 39 61.45 12.12 -2.83
N PHE A 40 61.04 13.17 -2.12
CA PHE A 40 59.69 13.73 -2.24
C PHE A 40 59.42 14.36 -3.61
N THR A 41 60.38 15.10 -4.16
CA THR A 41 60.30 15.63 -5.53
C THR A 41 60.19 14.51 -6.56
N HIS A 42 60.93 13.40 -6.39
CA HIS A 42 60.82 12.27 -7.29
C HIS A 42 59.45 11.57 -7.19
N HIS A 43 58.87 11.45 -6.00
CA HIS A 43 57.52 10.91 -5.82
C HIS A 43 56.45 11.83 -6.41
N ILE A 44 56.51 13.14 -6.15
CA ILE A 44 55.64 14.13 -6.79
C ILE A 44 55.78 14.09 -8.31
N TYR A 45 56.99 13.95 -8.82
CA TYR A 45 57.27 13.83 -10.25
C TYR A 45 56.60 12.60 -10.87
N ASN A 46 56.68 11.44 -10.21
CA ASN A 46 56.05 10.21 -10.67
C ASN A 46 54.51 10.31 -10.63
N ILE A 47 53.95 10.98 -9.62
CA ILE A 47 52.52 11.27 -9.51
C ILE A 47 52.06 12.24 -10.60
N ALA A 48 52.82 13.32 -10.84
CA ALA A 48 52.52 14.28 -11.90
C ALA A 48 52.59 13.60 -13.27
N LYS A 49 53.58 12.75 -13.51
CA LYS A 49 53.72 11.99 -14.76
C LYS A 49 52.53 11.06 -15.02
N THR A 50 52.09 10.34 -14.00
CA THR A 50 50.97 9.39 -14.10
C THR A 50 49.61 10.09 -14.21
N LEU A 51 49.40 11.19 -13.48
CA LEU A 51 48.11 11.89 -13.44
C LEU A 51 47.91 12.93 -14.55
N LEU A 52 48.98 13.47 -15.15
CA LEU A 52 48.91 14.52 -16.19
C LEU A 52 49.27 14.05 -17.60
N SER A 53 49.58 12.76 -17.78
CA SER A 53 49.90 12.11 -19.07
C SER A 53 50.84 12.96 -19.95
N LEU A 54 52.06 13.21 -19.46
CA LEU A 54 53.11 13.92 -20.21
C LEU A 54 54.04 12.89 -20.88
N GLU A 55 54.20 12.97 -22.20
CA GLU A 55 54.98 12.00 -23.01
C GLU A 55 56.49 12.28 -23.06
N SER A 56 56.99 13.45 -22.63
CA SER A 56 58.41 13.81 -22.78
C SER A 56 59.14 14.09 -21.45
N HIS A 57 60.37 13.57 -21.35
CA HIS A 57 61.25 13.65 -20.17
C HIS A 57 61.95 15.02 -20.00
N LEU A 58 61.71 16.03 -20.84
CA LEU A 58 62.63 17.17 -21.01
C LEU A 58 62.15 18.57 -20.60
N ASP A 59 60.85 18.87 -20.49
CA ASP A 59 60.40 20.24 -20.12
C ASP A 59 60.09 20.44 -18.63
N LEU A 60 60.24 19.36 -17.87
CA LEU A 60 59.73 19.20 -16.51
C LEU A 60 60.84 19.31 -15.45
N ALA A 61 62.08 18.98 -15.84
CA ALA A 61 63.27 19.06 -14.98
C ALA A 61 63.75 20.50 -14.74
N ASN A 62 63.43 21.44 -15.63
CA ASN A 62 63.87 22.84 -15.52
C ASN A 62 62.96 23.71 -14.65
N ASN A 63 61.67 23.38 -14.51
CA ASN A 63 60.71 24.21 -13.75
C ASN A 63 60.47 23.73 -12.31
N VAL A 64 60.74 22.46 -11.98
CA VAL A 64 60.63 21.93 -10.60
C VAL A 64 61.91 22.14 -9.79
N ASN A 65 63.04 22.39 -10.46
CA ASN A 65 64.33 22.64 -9.83
C ASN A 65 64.57 24.10 -9.42
N ASP A 66 63.60 25.00 -9.65
CA ASP A 66 63.68 26.38 -9.20
C ASP A 66 63.85 26.41 -7.67
N ASP A 67 64.79 27.21 -7.16
CA ASP A 67 65.10 27.28 -5.73
C ASP A 67 63.85 27.61 -4.88
N GLN A 68 62.90 28.34 -5.46
CA GLN A 68 61.60 28.66 -4.85
C GLN A 68 60.73 27.40 -4.64
N SER A 69 60.68 26.50 -5.63
CA SER A 69 59.93 25.24 -5.56
C SER A 69 60.52 24.31 -4.49
N LYS A 70 61.84 24.25 -4.37
CA LYS A 70 62.53 23.48 -3.31
C LYS A 70 62.32 24.08 -1.93
N GLU A 71 62.31 25.41 -1.82
CA GLU A 71 62.03 26.10 -0.55
C GLU A 71 60.57 25.88 -0.10
N LEU A 72 59.61 25.92 -1.02
CA LEU A 72 58.19 25.60 -0.75
C LEU A 72 58.01 24.14 -0.32
N LEU A 73 58.68 23.21 -0.99
CA LEU A 73 58.67 21.79 -0.59
C LEU A 73 59.33 21.58 0.77
N PHE A 74 60.44 22.27 1.07
CA PHE A 74 61.08 22.22 2.38
C PHE A 74 60.18 22.77 3.49
N ARG A 75 59.47 23.88 3.22
CA ARG A 75 58.45 24.44 4.13
C ARG A 75 57.29 23.47 4.34
N PHE A 76 56.82 22.82 3.29
CA PHE A 76 55.74 21.83 3.33
C PHE A 76 56.13 20.55 4.09
N ILE A 77 57.38 20.07 3.92
CA ILE A 77 57.90 18.91 4.64
C ILE A 77 58.08 19.23 6.13
N SER A 78 58.62 20.42 6.43
CA SER A 78 58.95 20.86 7.80
C SER A 78 57.76 21.41 8.59
N SER A 79 56.64 21.75 7.93
CA SER A 79 55.45 22.28 8.59
C SER A 79 54.84 21.27 9.54
N VAL A 80 54.49 21.73 10.76
CA VAL A 80 53.75 20.94 11.77
C VAL A 80 52.23 21.12 11.61
N LYS A 81 51.81 22.14 10.84
CA LYS A 81 50.41 22.46 10.53
C LYS A 81 49.94 21.72 9.27
N GLU A 82 48.62 21.55 9.14
CA GLU A 82 47.98 21.11 7.89
C GLU A 82 48.38 22.06 6.76
N SER A 83 48.98 21.52 5.70
CA SER A 83 49.47 22.28 4.56
C SER A 83 48.99 21.65 3.25
N SER A 84 48.72 22.50 2.27
CA SER A 84 48.27 22.13 0.93
C SER A 84 49.26 22.66 -0.09
N LEU A 85 49.68 21.82 -1.03
CA LEU A 85 50.54 22.18 -2.14
C LEU A 85 49.75 22.02 -3.44
N PHE A 86 49.71 23.06 -4.27
CA PHE A 86 49.02 23.05 -5.54
C PHE A 86 50.04 22.91 -6.69
N ILE A 87 49.82 21.92 -7.56
CA ILE A 87 50.56 21.73 -8.79
C ILE A 87 49.63 22.09 -9.95
N VAL A 88 49.92 23.18 -10.64
CA VAL A 88 49.11 23.68 -11.76
C VAL A 88 49.87 23.41 -13.06
N LYS A 89 49.22 22.74 -14.00
CA LYS A 89 49.70 22.64 -15.39
C LYS A 89 49.00 23.73 -16.21
N THR A 90 49.78 24.61 -16.83
CA THR A 90 49.29 25.62 -17.79
C THR A 90 49.83 25.27 -19.17
N ASP A 91 48.95 24.99 -20.13
CA ASP A 91 49.36 24.81 -21.53
C ASP A 91 49.21 26.16 -22.26
N LEU A 92 50.33 26.86 -22.41
CA LEU A 92 50.45 28.06 -23.25
C LEU A 92 51.11 27.63 -24.57
N GLU A 93 50.39 27.75 -25.69
CA GLU A 93 50.92 27.66 -27.07
C GLU A 93 52.06 26.62 -27.29
N GLY A 94 51.86 25.38 -26.84
CA GLY A 94 52.81 24.28 -27.06
C GLY A 94 53.95 24.12 -26.04
N ASN A 95 54.02 24.96 -25.00
CA ASN A 95 54.90 24.78 -23.85
C ASN A 95 54.10 24.45 -22.59
N THR A 96 54.23 23.21 -22.10
CA THR A 96 53.60 22.79 -20.84
C THR A 96 54.42 23.34 -19.66
N GLN A 97 53.93 24.38 -18.97
CA GLN A 97 54.56 24.87 -17.73
C GLN A 97 53.88 24.23 -16.51
N LEU A 98 54.68 23.79 -15.53
CA LEU A 98 54.21 23.31 -14.23
C LEU A 98 54.65 24.30 -13.16
N ARG A 99 53.68 24.83 -12.40
CA ARG A 99 53.94 25.74 -11.27
C ARG A 99 53.51 25.10 -9.97
N LEU A 100 54.37 25.21 -8.95
CA LEU A 100 54.10 24.84 -7.56
C LEU A 100 53.69 26.10 -6.79
N VAL A 101 52.52 26.10 -6.16
CA VAL A 101 51.97 27.26 -5.44
C VAL A 101 51.37 26.83 -4.10
N ASP A 102 51.59 27.62 -3.04
CA ASP A 102 51.00 27.41 -1.69
C ASP A 102 49.55 27.93 -1.59
N GLU A 103 49.18 28.97 -2.36
CA GLU A 103 47.82 29.54 -2.42
C GLU A 103 47.35 29.69 -3.88
N PHE A 104 46.24 29.05 -4.23
CA PHE A 104 45.66 29.15 -5.57
C PHE A 104 44.87 30.46 -5.73
N ILE A 105 45.48 31.46 -6.36
CA ILE A 105 44.78 32.66 -6.88
C ILE A 105 44.96 32.66 -8.39
N ASP A 106 43.99 32.10 -9.11
CA ASP A 106 44.02 32.10 -10.57
C ASP A 106 43.15 33.21 -11.15
N ASN A 107 43.81 34.28 -11.61
CA ASN A 107 43.18 35.37 -12.36
C ASN A 107 43.18 35.11 -13.87
N ASN A 108 43.86 34.06 -14.35
CA ASN A 108 44.07 33.83 -15.77
C ASN A 108 43.39 32.54 -16.23
N HIS A 109 42.58 32.65 -17.28
CA HIS A 109 41.68 31.63 -17.80
C HIS A 109 42.34 30.40 -18.46
N GLU A 110 43.53 29.96 -18.02
CA GLU A 110 44.38 29.02 -18.78
C GLU A 110 45.07 27.93 -17.92
N SER A 111 44.44 27.46 -16.84
CA SER A 111 44.93 26.30 -16.07
C SER A 111 44.28 24.97 -16.54
N ALA A 112 45.12 24.07 -17.05
CA ALA A 112 44.76 22.75 -17.60
C ALA A 112 45.25 21.63 -16.66
N ASN A 113 44.41 21.29 -15.67
CA ASN A 113 44.61 20.29 -14.61
C ASN A 113 45.43 20.77 -13.40
N ILE A 114 44.83 20.57 -12.21
CA ILE A 114 45.43 20.90 -10.91
C ILE A 114 45.56 19.61 -10.09
N ILE A 115 46.70 19.42 -9.44
CA ILE A 115 46.89 18.39 -8.42
C ILE A 115 47.05 19.10 -7.07
N ILE A 116 46.25 18.68 -6.10
CA ILE A 116 46.35 19.16 -4.72
C ILE A 116 46.99 18.05 -3.90
N VAL A 117 48.06 18.39 -3.19
CA VAL A 117 48.78 17.51 -2.29
C VAL A 117 48.57 18.06 -0.88
N THR A 118 47.76 17.39 -0.07
CA THR A 118 47.47 17.80 1.31
C THR A 118 48.16 16.88 2.29
N LYS A 119 48.63 17.46 3.40
CA LYS A 119 49.35 16.77 4.47
C LYS A 119 48.57 16.87 5.78
N ALA A 120 48.42 15.75 6.48
CA ALA A 120 47.86 15.69 7.82
C ALA A 120 48.86 16.18 8.89
N ARG A 121 48.40 16.52 10.10
CA ARG A 121 49.26 17.07 11.17
C ARG A 121 50.46 16.16 11.47
N GLY A 122 51.68 16.72 11.42
CA GLY A 122 52.94 16.01 11.70
C GLY A 122 54.03 16.37 10.68
N GLN A 123 55.29 16.01 10.92
CA GLN A 123 56.38 16.12 9.93
C GLN A 123 56.42 14.85 9.05
N LEU A 124 56.79 14.97 7.77
CA LEU A 124 56.89 13.80 6.89
C LEU A 124 58.13 12.99 7.27
N CYS A 125 57.92 11.75 7.71
CA CYS A 125 58.96 10.86 8.20
C CYS A 125 59.22 9.74 7.17
N ASN A 126 60.48 9.32 7.03
CA ASN A 126 60.89 8.28 6.07
C ASN A 126 60.47 6.86 6.49
N ASP A 127 60.05 6.65 7.75
CA ASP A 127 59.78 5.33 8.34
C ASP A 127 58.35 4.79 8.10
N GLY A 128 57.57 5.42 7.21
CA GLY A 128 56.25 4.91 6.80
C GLY A 128 55.97 5.16 5.32
N ASP A 129 55.08 4.37 4.73
CA ASP A 129 54.64 4.57 3.35
C ASP A 129 54.17 6.02 3.16
N TRP A 130 54.89 6.81 2.35
CA TRP A 130 54.57 8.23 2.10
C TRP A 130 53.13 8.44 1.61
N GLN A 131 52.53 7.42 1.00
CA GLN A 131 51.14 7.38 0.54
C GLN A 131 50.13 7.50 1.69
N SER A 132 50.48 7.04 2.89
CA SER A 132 49.63 7.16 4.08
C SER A 132 49.68 8.56 4.71
N GLN A 133 50.73 9.32 4.42
CA GLN A 133 50.99 10.62 5.02
C GLN A 133 50.46 11.78 4.17
N VAL A 134 50.14 11.53 2.89
CA VAL A 134 49.83 12.56 1.89
C VAL A 134 48.58 12.18 1.09
N ILE A 135 47.62 13.10 1.02
CA ILE A 135 46.41 12.94 0.20
C ILE A 135 46.60 13.72 -1.10
N VAL A 136 46.60 12.98 -2.23
CA VAL A 136 46.74 13.54 -3.57
C VAL A 136 45.37 13.54 -4.26
N THR A 137 44.89 14.72 -4.63
CA THR A 137 43.61 14.89 -5.35
C THR A 137 43.84 15.57 -6.69
N LYS A 138 43.43 14.93 -7.79
CA LYS A 138 43.39 15.57 -9.11
C LYS A 138 42.07 16.29 -9.30
N ILE A 139 42.11 17.59 -9.58
CA ILE A 139 40.94 18.36 -10.04
C ILE A 139 41.12 18.62 -11.55
N PRO A 140 40.34 17.95 -12.42
CA PRO A 140 40.43 18.18 -13.86
C PRO A 140 39.77 19.50 -14.24
N THR A 141 40.50 20.60 -14.25
CA THR A 141 40.01 21.87 -14.84
C THR A 141 39.98 21.74 -16.36
N GLY A 142 38.79 21.87 -16.95
CA GLY A 142 38.64 21.87 -18.41
C GLY A 142 38.65 23.30 -18.94
N TYR A 143 39.18 23.50 -20.14
CA TYR A 143 39.14 24.78 -20.88
C TYR A 143 37.72 25.33 -21.12
N GLN A 144 36.68 24.52 -20.91
CA GLN A 144 35.30 24.85 -21.28
C GLN A 144 34.47 25.26 -20.07
N SER A 145 34.21 26.56 -19.93
CA SER A 145 33.19 27.20 -19.08
C SER A 145 33.27 26.87 -17.57
N LYS A 146 33.06 27.90 -16.72
CA LYS A 146 33.04 27.75 -15.26
C LYS A 146 32.02 26.70 -14.78
N SER A 147 30.94 26.46 -15.53
CA SER A 147 29.92 25.45 -15.23
C SER A 147 30.44 24.01 -15.24
N SER A 148 31.34 23.63 -16.17
CA SER A 148 31.90 22.27 -16.20
C SER A 148 32.84 22.00 -15.02
N ASN A 149 33.51 23.04 -14.51
CA ASN A 149 34.35 22.93 -13.33
C ASN A 149 33.50 22.76 -12.06
N PHE A 150 32.35 23.45 -11.97
CA PHE A 150 31.38 23.21 -10.88
C PHE A 150 30.74 21.82 -10.96
N GLU A 151 30.48 21.29 -12.16
CA GLU A 151 29.97 19.92 -12.35
C GLU A 151 30.97 18.87 -11.86
N LYS A 152 32.25 19.03 -12.19
CA LYS A 152 33.31 18.13 -11.74
C LYS A 152 33.52 18.22 -10.23
N LEU A 153 33.40 19.41 -9.65
CA LEU A 153 33.45 19.61 -8.20
C LEU A 153 32.23 18.98 -7.50
N LYS A 154 31.03 19.13 -8.09
CA LYS A 154 29.82 18.44 -7.65
C LYS A 154 30.00 16.92 -7.68
N SER A 155 30.54 16.38 -8.76
CA SER A 155 30.81 14.93 -8.90
C SER A 155 31.82 14.44 -7.84
N LEU A 156 32.89 15.21 -7.61
CA LEU A 156 33.89 14.87 -6.58
C LEU A 156 33.29 14.85 -5.17
N ILE A 157 32.41 15.81 -4.85
CA ILE A 157 31.74 15.84 -3.55
C ILE A 157 30.69 14.72 -3.46
N ASN A 158 29.82 14.59 -4.46
CA ASN A 158 28.68 13.68 -4.41
C ASN A 158 29.08 12.20 -4.53
N MET A 159 30.08 11.88 -5.36
CA MET A 159 30.53 10.50 -5.60
C MET A 159 31.82 10.11 -4.86
N GLY A 160 32.62 11.09 -4.42
CA GLY A 160 33.85 10.84 -3.65
C GLY A 160 33.67 11.09 -2.16
N ILE A 161 33.46 12.34 -1.78
CA ILE A 161 33.50 12.78 -0.38
C ILE A 161 32.29 12.31 0.42
N VAL A 162 31.07 12.41 -0.13
CA VAL A 162 29.84 12.02 0.58
C VAL A 162 29.80 10.51 0.90
N PRO A 163 30.12 9.60 -0.05
CA PRO A 163 30.24 8.17 0.26
C PRO A 163 31.36 7.86 1.24
N TYR A 164 32.51 8.53 1.14
CA TYR A 164 33.61 8.39 2.09
C TYR A 164 33.22 8.83 3.51
N PHE A 165 32.53 9.97 3.63
CA PHE A 165 31.97 10.46 4.89
C PHE A 165 30.92 9.48 5.47
N ASN A 166 30.07 8.90 4.61
CA ASN A 166 29.10 7.89 5.01
C ASN A 166 29.77 6.59 5.48
N ALA A 167 30.87 6.16 4.85
CA ALA A 167 31.64 5.00 5.26
C ALA A 167 32.39 5.22 6.59
N LEU A 168 32.84 6.46 6.85
CA LEU A 168 33.40 6.83 8.15
C LEU A 168 32.34 6.90 9.25
N SER A 169 31.09 7.25 8.91
CA SER A 169 29.95 7.19 9.83
C SER A 169 29.45 5.75 10.02
N ASN A 170 30.21 4.93 10.74
CA ASN A 170 29.75 3.61 11.17
C ASN A 170 28.53 3.71 12.10
N ALA A 171 27.77 2.61 12.20
CA ALA A 171 26.45 2.50 12.82
C ALA A 171 26.30 3.07 14.25
N GLU A 172 27.39 3.20 15.03
CA GLU A 172 27.38 3.73 16.40
C GLU A 172 27.38 5.28 16.49
N LEU A 173 27.77 6.00 15.44
CA LEU A 173 27.86 7.48 15.42
C LEU A 173 26.71 8.16 14.66
N ASN A 174 25.85 7.40 13.99
CA ASN A 174 24.69 7.91 13.23
C ASN A 174 23.63 8.58 14.13
N ASP A 175 23.65 8.33 15.44
CA ASP A 175 22.81 8.99 16.45
C ASP A 175 23.29 10.38 16.87
N SER A 176 24.51 10.78 16.49
CA SER A 176 25.01 12.11 16.81
C SER A 176 24.39 13.17 15.88
N GLN A 177 23.65 14.12 16.45
CA GLN A 177 23.04 15.24 15.71
C GLN A 177 24.06 15.99 14.83
N SER A 178 25.33 16.05 15.25
CA SER A 178 26.43 16.67 14.50
C SER A 178 26.71 16.01 13.15
N VAL A 179 26.65 14.67 13.07
CA VAL A 179 26.88 13.93 11.81
C VAL A 179 25.72 14.19 10.84
N ASN A 180 24.49 14.20 11.33
CA ASN A 180 23.32 14.52 10.51
C ASN A 180 23.31 15.98 10.02
N VAL A 181 23.76 16.93 10.85
CA VAL A 181 23.97 18.33 10.42
C VAL A 181 25.06 18.42 9.36
N ALA A 182 26.18 17.68 9.51
CA ALA A 182 27.24 17.65 8.50
C ALA A 182 26.76 17.05 7.16
N LYS A 183 26.00 15.94 7.19
CA LYS A 183 25.37 15.37 5.97
C LYS A 183 24.46 16.40 5.30
N LYS A 184 23.58 17.06 6.06
CA LYS A 184 22.73 18.14 5.55
C LYS A 184 23.55 19.25 4.89
N LYS A 185 24.66 19.67 5.49
CA LYS A 185 25.55 20.69 4.92
C LYS A 185 26.22 20.23 3.63
N PHE A 186 26.63 18.97 3.51
CA PHE A 186 27.12 18.42 2.24
C PHE A 186 26.04 18.41 1.17
N TYR A 187 24.81 17.99 1.50
CA TYR A 187 23.70 18.03 0.57
C TYR A 187 23.30 19.45 0.18
N GLU A 188 23.24 20.39 1.14
CA GLU A 188 23.05 21.82 0.88
C GLU A 188 24.14 22.39 -0.03
N LEU A 189 25.39 21.98 0.16
CA LEU A 189 26.51 22.40 -0.69
C LEU A 189 26.37 21.84 -2.11
N VAL A 190 26.07 20.55 -2.26
CA VAL A 190 25.82 19.92 -3.56
C VAL A 190 24.66 20.60 -4.29
N LEU A 191 23.58 20.91 -3.57
CA LEU A 191 22.44 21.67 -4.10
C LEU A 191 22.86 23.09 -4.50
N SER A 192 23.66 23.79 -3.69
CA SER A 192 24.16 25.12 -4.03
C SER A 192 25.08 25.13 -5.25
N LEU A 193 25.93 24.11 -5.41
CA LEU A 193 26.78 23.92 -6.59
C LEU A 193 25.95 23.59 -7.83
N GLN A 194 24.88 22.82 -7.66
CA GLN A 194 23.89 22.58 -8.71
C GLN A 194 23.13 23.85 -9.09
N HIS A 195 22.78 24.70 -8.12
CA HIS A 195 22.18 26.01 -8.40
C HIS A 195 23.15 26.92 -9.16
N LEU A 196 24.45 26.88 -8.83
CA LEU A 196 25.47 27.61 -9.59
C LEU A 196 25.66 27.08 -11.02
N GLN A 197 25.41 25.78 -11.25
CA GLN A 197 25.38 25.17 -12.58
C GLN A 197 24.12 25.59 -13.38
N GLN A 198 22.99 25.74 -12.69
CA GLN A 198 21.69 26.13 -13.26
C GLN A 198 21.48 27.65 -13.35
N ASN A 199 22.36 28.45 -12.75
CA ASN A 199 22.35 29.91 -12.93
C ASN A 199 22.65 30.22 -14.39
N ILE A 200 21.60 30.61 -15.10
CA ILE A 200 21.67 31.11 -16.46
C ILE A 200 22.70 32.25 -16.46
N PRO A 201 23.76 32.16 -17.28
CA PRO A 201 24.80 33.18 -17.29
C PRO A 201 24.16 34.50 -17.74
N ILE A 202 23.99 35.43 -16.82
CA ILE A 202 23.50 36.78 -17.12
C ILE A 202 24.59 37.47 -17.95
N PRO A 203 24.35 37.77 -19.23
CA PRO A 203 25.30 38.52 -20.04
C PRO A 203 25.43 39.92 -19.41
N ASN A 204 26.63 40.35 -19.05
CA ASN A 204 26.88 41.71 -18.55
C ASN A 204 27.19 42.64 -19.72
N LEU A 205 26.16 43.22 -20.33
CA LEU A 205 26.25 44.02 -21.55
C LEU A 205 27.16 45.26 -21.38
N GLY A 206 27.22 45.84 -20.18
CA GLY A 206 28.10 46.98 -19.86
C GLY A 206 29.60 46.66 -19.95
N ILE A 207 30.04 45.43 -19.66
CA ILE A 207 31.48 45.09 -19.71
C ILE A 207 31.98 45.04 -21.16
N THR A 208 31.14 44.58 -22.08
CA THR A 208 31.42 44.44 -23.50
C THR A 208 31.28 45.72 -24.32
N ALA A 209 30.86 46.84 -23.72
CA ALA A 209 30.76 48.13 -24.40
C ALA A 209 32.15 48.66 -24.80
N HIS A 210 32.23 49.31 -25.96
CA HIS A 210 33.49 49.79 -26.52
C HIS A 210 34.20 50.79 -25.56
N PRO A 211 35.52 50.69 -25.32
CA PRO A 211 36.25 51.49 -24.32
C PRO A 211 36.11 53.01 -24.52
N LYS A 212 36.12 53.51 -25.77
CA LYS A 212 35.82 54.93 -26.06
C LYS A 212 34.42 55.39 -25.63
N ILE A 213 33.43 54.51 -25.63
CA ILE A 213 32.08 54.85 -25.18
C ILE A 213 32.01 54.88 -23.66
N LYS A 214 32.72 53.96 -22.98
CA LYS A 214 32.89 54.03 -21.52
C LYS A 214 33.62 55.29 -21.09
N GLU A 215 34.65 55.71 -21.80
CA GLU A 215 35.35 56.98 -21.55
C GLU A 215 34.43 58.19 -21.76
N LEU A 216 33.58 58.18 -22.81
CA LEU A 216 32.61 59.25 -23.05
C LEU A 216 31.50 59.32 -21.98
N VAL A 217 31.05 58.18 -21.46
CA VAL A 217 30.08 58.10 -20.36
C VAL A 217 30.71 58.54 -19.04
N ALA A 218 31.96 58.16 -18.77
CA ALA A 218 32.71 58.59 -17.60
C ALA A 218 32.98 60.11 -17.57
N GLN A 219 33.11 60.74 -18.74
CA GLN A 219 33.30 62.19 -18.87
C GLN A 219 32.00 63.00 -18.69
N ASN A 220 30.82 62.40 -18.87
CA ASN A 220 29.51 63.08 -18.73
C ASN A 220 28.47 62.20 -17.99
N PRO A 221 28.53 62.10 -16.65
CA PRO A 221 27.71 61.18 -15.87
C PRO A 221 26.22 61.56 -15.72
N ASN A 222 25.80 62.78 -16.09
CA ASN A 222 24.45 63.32 -15.79
C ASN A 222 23.50 63.48 -17.00
N SER A 223 23.85 62.99 -18.19
CA SER A 223 23.05 63.20 -19.40
C SER A 223 22.59 61.88 -19.99
N THR A 224 21.38 61.47 -19.63
CA THR A 224 20.65 60.29 -20.14
C THR A 224 20.35 60.37 -21.64
N HIS A 225 20.49 61.55 -22.25
CA HIS A 225 20.44 61.77 -23.69
C HIS A 225 21.59 62.70 -24.09
N LEU A 226 22.77 62.13 -24.37
CA LEU A 226 23.78 62.86 -25.13
C LEU A 226 23.33 62.89 -26.59
N ALA A 227 22.93 64.08 -27.04
CA ALA A 227 22.62 64.30 -28.43
C ALA A 227 23.80 63.82 -29.32
N PRO A 228 23.54 63.22 -30.48
CA PRO A 228 24.55 62.71 -31.41
C PRO A 228 25.58 63.75 -31.90
N ASN A 229 25.38 65.02 -31.56
CA ASN A 229 26.18 66.17 -31.99
C ASN A 229 27.46 66.40 -31.17
N LEU A 230 27.70 65.64 -30.10
CA LEU A 230 28.94 65.73 -29.30
C LEU A 230 30.00 64.66 -29.67
N LEU A 231 29.64 63.68 -30.50
CA LEU A 231 30.64 62.89 -31.22
C LEU A 231 31.15 63.76 -32.37
N GLY A 232 32.46 64.04 -32.40
CA GLY A 232 33.07 64.69 -33.55
C GLY A 232 32.63 63.97 -34.83
N GLN A 233 32.26 64.71 -35.87
CA GLN A 233 31.80 64.17 -37.17
C GLN A 233 32.77 63.12 -37.77
N GLU A 234 34.03 63.12 -37.34
CA GLU A 234 35.05 62.13 -37.68
C GLU A 234 34.75 60.71 -37.14
N LEU A 235 34.19 60.57 -35.94
CA LEU A 235 33.88 59.26 -35.35
C LEU A 235 32.55 58.67 -35.86
N LEU A 236 31.64 59.54 -36.33
CA LEU A 236 30.39 59.14 -36.99
C LEU A 236 30.60 58.68 -38.44
N SER A 237 31.76 58.97 -39.03
CA SER A 237 32.11 58.59 -40.40
C SER A 237 33.12 57.44 -40.48
N ASP A 238 33.79 57.09 -39.36
CA ASP A 238 34.70 55.95 -39.29
C ASP A 238 33.95 54.62 -39.44
N SER A 239 34.12 54.01 -40.61
CA SER A 239 33.50 52.73 -40.97
C SER A 239 34.00 51.56 -40.12
N ASN A 240 35.24 51.60 -39.63
CA ASN A 240 35.82 50.54 -38.79
C ASN A 240 35.25 50.58 -37.37
N PHE A 241 35.13 51.78 -36.80
CA PHE A 241 34.51 51.98 -35.48
C PHE A 241 33.04 51.54 -35.50
N LEU A 242 32.26 51.97 -36.51
CA LEU A 242 30.86 51.56 -36.64
C LEU A 242 30.68 50.05 -36.89
N ASN A 243 31.61 49.41 -37.63
CA ASN A 243 31.61 47.95 -37.80
C ASN A 243 31.90 47.22 -36.47
N SER A 244 32.81 47.74 -35.65
CA SER A 244 33.11 47.16 -34.33
C SER A 244 31.92 47.25 -33.37
N LEU A 245 31.22 48.40 -33.34
CA LEU A 245 30.01 48.59 -32.55
C LEU A 245 28.87 47.68 -33.03
N GLN A 246 28.73 47.53 -34.35
CA GLN A 246 27.75 46.61 -34.92
C GLN A 246 28.04 45.14 -34.56
N SER A 247 29.31 44.72 -34.54
CA SER A 247 29.69 43.38 -34.08
C SER A 247 29.33 43.16 -32.62
N ILE A 248 29.62 44.14 -31.75
CA ILE A 248 29.30 44.09 -30.32
C ILE A 248 27.78 43.99 -30.11
N VAL A 249 26.99 44.79 -30.84
CA VAL A 249 25.52 44.72 -30.76
C VAL A 249 24.99 43.39 -31.28
N ASN A 250 25.55 42.83 -32.36
CA ASN A 250 25.17 41.51 -32.85
C ASN A 250 25.53 40.39 -31.85
N ASP A 251 26.66 40.50 -31.16
CA ASP A 251 27.03 39.58 -30.09
C ASP A 251 26.09 39.71 -28.89
N TRP A 252 25.62 40.93 -28.57
CA TRP A 252 24.58 41.15 -27.57
C TRP A 252 23.25 40.52 -27.98
N VAL A 253 22.81 40.69 -29.22
CA VAL A 253 21.61 40.02 -29.76
C VAL A 253 21.73 38.51 -29.55
N ARG A 254 22.86 37.91 -29.94
CA ARG A 254 23.08 36.45 -29.82
C ARG A 254 23.07 35.98 -28.36
N GLN A 255 23.73 36.71 -27.46
CA GLN A 255 23.77 36.36 -26.03
C GLN A 255 22.39 36.48 -25.38
N VAL A 256 21.63 37.52 -25.71
CA VAL A 256 20.26 37.72 -25.24
C VAL A 256 19.31 36.66 -25.81
N GLN A 257 19.41 36.35 -27.11
CA GLN A 257 18.61 35.30 -27.75
C GLN A 257 18.89 33.92 -27.15
N ASN A 258 20.15 33.61 -26.85
CA ASN A 258 20.50 32.35 -26.19
C ASN A 258 19.79 32.20 -24.83
N VAL A 259 19.61 33.29 -24.08
CA VAL A 259 18.90 33.30 -22.80
C VAL A 259 17.38 33.28 -22.98
N ALA A 260 16.85 34.02 -23.96
CA ALA A 260 15.41 34.07 -24.25
C ALA A 260 14.88 32.70 -24.71
N VAL A 261 15.59 32.05 -25.64
CA VAL A 261 15.23 30.75 -26.23
C VAL A 261 15.49 29.58 -25.27
N LEU A 262 16.34 29.75 -24.25
CA LEU A 262 16.65 28.71 -23.27
C LEU A 262 15.36 28.19 -22.63
N THR A 263 15.00 26.95 -22.92
CA THR A 263 13.86 26.27 -22.32
C THR A 263 14.37 24.98 -21.70
N HIS A 264 13.96 24.74 -20.46
CA HIS A 264 14.13 23.44 -19.81
C HIS A 264 12.95 22.55 -20.21
N ASN A 265 13.10 21.23 -20.23
CA ASN A 265 11.98 20.30 -20.37
C ASN A 265 11.80 19.52 -19.06
N PRO A 266 10.57 19.33 -18.57
CA PRO A 266 10.35 18.61 -17.31
C PRO A 266 10.79 17.14 -17.32
N GLU A 267 11.03 16.55 -18.50
CA GLU A 267 11.45 15.15 -18.66
C GLU A 267 12.92 14.92 -18.31
N ASP A 268 13.76 15.97 -18.40
CA ASP A 268 15.20 15.87 -18.17
C ASP A 268 15.59 15.99 -16.69
N SER A 269 14.67 16.47 -15.84
CA SER A 269 14.88 16.63 -14.39
C SER A 269 14.17 15.55 -13.58
N ASP A 270 14.87 14.97 -12.61
CA ASP A 270 14.28 14.04 -11.63
C ASP A 270 13.44 14.75 -10.56
N THR A 271 13.61 16.07 -10.39
CA THR A 271 12.99 16.85 -9.30
C THR A 271 12.29 18.09 -9.82
N ILE A 272 11.04 18.32 -9.42
CA ILE A 272 10.27 19.52 -9.81
C ILE A 272 10.88 20.80 -9.23
N SER A 273 11.61 20.69 -8.12
CA SER A 273 12.37 21.81 -7.55
C SER A 273 13.38 22.40 -8.54
N GLU A 274 13.93 21.59 -9.45
CA GLU A 274 14.84 22.07 -10.51
C GLU A 274 14.08 22.91 -11.54
N GLU A 275 12.87 22.50 -11.90
CA GLU A 275 11.98 23.23 -12.80
C GLU A 275 11.52 24.57 -12.17
N ILE A 276 11.12 24.57 -10.90
CA ILE A 276 10.75 25.79 -10.16
C ILE A 276 11.93 26.77 -10.13
N ASN A 277 13.11 26.27 -9.75
CA ASN A 277 14.31 27.09 -9.64
C ASN A 277 14.79 27.60 -11.01
N PHE A 278 14.63 26.81 -12.08
CA PHE A 278 14.97 27.22 -13.45
C PHE A 278 14.09 28.38 -13.93
N TRP A 279 12.78 28.32 -13.73
CA TRP A 279 11.90 29.41 -14.16
C TRP A 279 12.08 30.68 -13.33
N ALA A 280 12.31 30.53 -12.01
CA ALA A 280 12.67 31.65 -11.14
C ALA A 280 14.02 32.29 -11.52
N SER A 281 15.03 31.47 -11.85
CA SER A 281 16.33 31.97 -12.30
C SER A 281 16.25 32.61 -13.69
N LYS A 282 15.40 32.09 -14.59
CA LYS A 282 15.14 32.69 -15.91
C LYS A 282 14.45 34.04 -15.81
N GLU A 283 13.45 34.18 -14.93
CA GLU A 283 12.79 35.47 -14.72
C GLU A 283 13.74 36.52 -14.16
N THR A 284 14.53 36.17 -13.13
CA THR A 284 15.52 37.08 -12.54
C THR A 284 16.62 37.46 -13.54
N ALA A 285 17.08 36.52 -14.37
CA ALA A 285 18.03 36.79 -15.45
C ALA A 285 17.45 37.71 -16.52
N LEU A 286 16.22 37.48 -16.98
CA LEU A 286 15.55 38.34 -17.98
C LEU A 286 15.27 39.75 -17.43
N ASN A 287 14.88 39.87 -16.16
CA ASN A 287 14.73 41.18 -15.50
C ASN A 287 16.08 41.91 -15.39
N SER A 288 17.15 41.20 -15.05
CA SER A 288 18.51 41.78 -15.02
C SER A 288 18.94 42.24 -16.41
N ILE A 289 18.67 41.47 -17.47
CA ILE A 289 18.93 41.88 -18.87
C ILE A 289 18.10 43.12 -19.22
N LYS A 290 16.83 43.18 -18.82
CA LYS A 290 15.96 44.35 -19.03
C LYS A 290 16.50 45.60 -18.34
N GLU A 291 17.00 45.48 -17.12
CA GLU A 291 17.69 46.59 -16.42
C GLU A 291 18.96 47.00 -17.16
N GLN A 292 19.76 46.03 -17.62
CA GLN A 292 20.98 46.33 -18.37
C GLN A 292 20.74 47.01 -19.72
N LEU A 293 19.62 46.75 -20.38
CA LEU A 293 19.20 47.45 -21.60
C LEU A 293 18.93 48.95 -21.35
N THR A 294 18.61 49.32 -20.12
CA THR A 294 18.41 50.73 -19.73
C THR A 294 19.69 51.43 -19.32
N HIS A 295 20.84 50.73 -19.26
CA HIS A 295 22.11 51.39 -18.96
C HIS A 295 22.48 52.40 -20.05
N PRO A 296 23.02 53.58 -19.64
CA PRO A 296 23.35 54.67 -20.56
C PRO A 296 24.41 54.24 -21.59
N GLU A 297 25.35 53.37 -21.22
CA GLU A 297 26.37 52.83 -22.13
C GLU A 297 25.76 52.09 -23.32
N VAL A 298 24.70 51.31 -23.08
CA VAL A 298 24.00 50.52 -24.10
C VAL A 298 23.08 51.43 -24.93
N GLN A 299 22.33 52.33 -24.30
CA GLN A 299 21.49 53.28 -25.04
C GLN A 299 22.29 54.18 -25.98
N ILE A 300 23.44 54.69 -25.51
CA ILE A 300 24.33 55.52 -26.34
C ILE A 300 24.88 54.71 -27.51
N THR A 301 25.29 53.44 -27.33
CA THR A 301 25.74 52.61 -28.46
C THR A 301 24.65 52.43 -29.53
N LEU A 302 23.39 52.25 -29.11
CA LEU A 302 22.26 52.10 -30.03
C LEU A 302 21.91 53.42 -30.73
N ASP A 303 21.94 54.54 -30.01
CA ASP A 303 21.68 55.87 -30.57
C ASP A 303 22.76 56.28 -31.59
N VAL A 304 24.03 55.97 -31.33
CA VAL A 304 25.14 56.20 -32.27
C VAL A 304 24.95 55.40 -33.57
N LEU A 305 24.57 54.12 -33.48
CA LEU A 305 24.29 53.28 -34.64
C LEU A 305 23.05 53.76 -35.43
N ARG A 306 22.03 54.28 -34.73
CA ARG A 306 20.82 54.86 -35.34
C ARG A 306 21.15 56.12 -36.14
N VAL A 307 21.99 57.00 -35.61
CA VAL A 307 22.42 58.25 -36.27
C VAL A 307 23.31 57.97 -37.47
N ALA A 308 24.16 56.95 -37.38
CA ALA A 308 24.99 56.46 -38.48
C ALA A 308 24.18 55.75 -39.60
N LYS A 309 22.85 55.78 -39.55
CA LYS A 309 21.92 55.11 -40.50
C LYS A 309 22.07 53.59 -40.59
N ARG A 310 22.69 52.94 -39.59
CA ARG A 310 22.84 51.48 -39.54
C ARG A 310 21.67 50.84 -38.78
N PHE A 311 20.48 51.00 -39.37
CA PHE A 311 19.22 50.62 -38.71
C PHE A 311 19.10 49.12 -38.43
N HIS A 312 19.65 48.25 -39.29
CA HIS A 312 19.50 46.80 -39.16
C HIS A 312 19.92 46.23 -37.79
N ALA A 313 21.03 46.71 -37.23
CA ALA A 313 21.50 46.24 -35.92
C ALA A 313 20.62 46.76 -34.77
N THR A 314 20.18 48.02 -34.84
CA THR A 314 19.31 48.64 -33.83
C THR A 314 17.87 48.10 -33.88
N THR A 315 17.34 47.83 -35.08
CA THR A 315 16.01 47.24 -35.23
C THR A 315 16.04 45.79 -34.80
N SER A 316 17.05 45.02 -35.21
CA SER A 316 17.21 43.61 -34.80
C SER A 316 17.35 43.46 -33.29
N PHE A 317 18.05 44.37 -32.61
CA PHE A 317 18.15 44.32 -31.14
C PHE A 317 16.81 44.64 -30.42
N LEU A 318 15.94 45.47 -31.00
CA LEU A 318 14.64 45.81 -30.42
C LEU A 318 13.53 44.81 -30.80
N SER A 319 13.57 44.23 -32.00
CA SER A 319 12.56 43.28 -32.49
C SER A 319 12.92 41.82 -32.25
N ASP A 320 14.19 41.44 -32.40
CA ASP A 320 14.60 40.03 -32.50
C ASP A 320 15.09 39.46 -31.15
N THR A 321 15.10 40.25 -30.08
CA THR A 321 15.58 39.80 -28.77
C THR A 321 14.57 38.90 -28.04
N GLY A 322 13.28 38.92 -28.40
CA GLY A 322 12.26 38.02 -27.83
C GLY A 322 12.08 38.12 -26.30
N ILE A 323 12.71 39.10 -25.65
CA ILE A 323 12.76 39.23 -24.19
C ILE A 323 11.36 39.43 -23.63
N GLN A 324 10.54 40.29 -24.23
CA GLN A 324 9.20 40.60 -23.72
C GLN A 324 8.30 39.36 -23.76
N ASP A 325 8.36 38.59 -24.85
CA ASP A 325 7.57 37.36 -24.99
C ASP A 325 8.03 36.28 -24.00
N SER A 326 9.35 36.10 -23.87
CA SER A 326 9.93 35.16 -22.89
C SER A 326 9.67 35.57 -21.45
N LEU A 327 9.66 36.87 -21.15
CA LEU A 327 9.37 37.40 -19.81
C LEU A 327 7.88 37.22 -19.48
N ASN A 328 6.97 37.51 -20.42
CA ASN A 328 5.56 37.22 -20.26
C ASN A 328 5.31 35.71 -20.03
N GLN A 329 6.01 34.84 -20.77
CA GLN A 329 5.97 33.40 -20.54
C GLN A 329 6.48 33.01 -19.14
N CYS A 330 7.61 33.58 -18.70
CA CYS A 330 8.16 33.32 -17.37
C CYS A 330 7.21 33.77 -16.27
N VAL A 331 6.59 34.95 -16.38
CA VAL A 331 5.62 35.45 -15.40
C VAL A 331 4.40 34.53 -15.32
N VAL A 332 3.88 34.07 -16.46
CA VAL A 332 2.75 33.12 -16.47
C VAL A 332 3.14 31.79 -15.82
N TYR A 333 4.34 31.28 -16.08
CA TYR A 333 4.78 29.99 -15.53
C TYR A 333 5.15 30.10 -14.05
N ASN A 334 5.81 31.18 -13.65
CA ASN A 334 6.20 31.40 -12.27
C ASN A 334 4.98 31.66 -11.36
N SER A 335 3.91 32.26 -11.89
CA SER A 335 2.62 32.36 -11.16
C SER A 335 2.02 30.99 -10.74
N LEU A 336 2.37 29.93 -11.46
CA LEU A 336 2.00 28.55 -11.14
C LEU A 336 3.08 27.82 -10.35
N LEU A 337 4.36 28.06 -10.63
CA LEU A 337 5.46 27.24 -10.09
C LEU A 337 6.03 27.77 -8.77
N GLN A 338 6.04 29.09 -8.54
CA GLN A 338 6.70 29.70 -7.38
C GLN A 338 6.09 29.30 -6.04
N ASP A 339 4.75 29.19 -5.98
CA ASP A 339 3.99 28.92 -4.76
C ASP A 339 3.65 27.43 -4.58
N MET A 340 4.26 26.53 -5.36
CA MET A 340 3.95 25.09 -5.27
C MET A 340 4.47 24.50 -3.95
N PRO A 341 3.61 23.85 -3.13
CA PRO A 341 3.98 23.28 -1.83
C PRO A 341 4.69 21.92 -1.95
N ILE A 342 5.75 21.84 -2.76
CA ILE A 342 6.49 20.58 -2.99
C ILE A 342 7.36 20.21 -1.80
N ASN A 343 7.85 21.22 -1.07
CA ASN A 343 8.65 21.03 0.13
C ASN A 343 7.86 20.33 1.25
N ASP A 344 6.54 20.49 1.28
CA ASP A 344 5.66 19.83 2.25
C ASP A 344 5.58 18.32 1.97
N VAL A 345 5.56 17.94 0.69
CA VAL A 345 5.61 16.52 0.27
C VAL A 345 6.97 15.90 0.63
N LEU A 346 8.08 16.60 0.36
CA LEU A 346 9.42 16.09 0.64
C LEU A 346 9.73 16.01 2.15
N SER A 347 9.16 16.92 2.95
CA SER A 347 9.37 16.99 4.40
C SER A 347 8.39 16.13 5.22
N ALA A 348 7.36 15.56 4.60
CA ALA A 348 6.36 14.74 5.29
C ALA A 348 6.98 13.51 5.97
N GLN A 349 6.77 13.38 7.29
CA GLN A 349 7.26 12.24 8.10
C GLN A 349 6.17 11.23 8.46
N THR A 350 4.91 11.56 8.21
CA THR A 350 3.74 10.76 8.59
C THR A 350 2.78 10.68 7.41
N PHE A 351 2.02 9.59 7.31
CA PHE A 351 1.04 9.42 6.24
C PHE A 351 -0.01 10.54 6.23
N ASP A 352 -0.44 11.05 7.39
CA ASP A 352 -1.44 12.12 7.44
C ASP A 352 -0.92 13.44 6.86
N LYS A 353 0.27 13.88 7.30
CA LYS A 353 0.95 15.05 6.68
C LYS A 353 1.22 14.86 5.19
N LEU A 354 1.51 13.64 4.74
CA LEU A 354 1.68 13.36 3.32
C LEU A 354 0.34 13.55 2.57
N LYS A 355 -0.79 13.12 3.13
CA LYS A 355 -2.13 13.35 2.55
C LYS A 355 -2.44 14.84 2.45
N GLU A 356 -2.23 15.59 3.53
CA GLU A 356 -2.44 17.05 3.56
C GLU A 356 -1.57 17.75 2.49
N ALA A 357 -0.30 17.35 2.36
CA ALA A 357 0.61 17.91 1.35
C ALA A 357 0.17 17.56 -0.08
N ILE A 358 -0.30 16.33 -0.32
CA ILE A 358 -0.85 15.91 -1.62
C ILE A 358 -2.07 16.77 -1.97
N GLU A 359 -3.03 16.90 -1.05
CA GLU A 359 -4.25 17.68 -1.26
C GLU A 359 -3.93 19.17 -1.51
N ALA A 360 -2.98 19.75 -0.75
CA ALA A 360 -2.51 21.10 -0.97
C ALA A 360 -1.87 21.28 -2.36
N THR A 361 -1.07 20.31 -2.80
CA THR A 361 -0.40 20.34 -4.11
C THR A 361 -1.40 20.25 -5.25
N PHE A 362 -2.36 19.32 -5.20
CA PHE A 362 -3.38 19.17 -6.24
C PHE A 362 -4.42 20.30 -6.24
N THR A 363 -4.71 20.88 -5.07
CA THR A 363 -5.53 22.11 -4.98
C THR A 363 -4.83 23.29 -5.65
N HIS A 364 -3.51 23.41 -5.47
CA HIS A 364 -2.72 24.43 -6.15
C HIS A 364 -2.74 24.27 -7.68
N LEU A 365 -2.72 23.03 -8.19
CA LEU A 365 -2.85 22.73 -9.62
C LEU A 365 -4.18 23.20 -10.23
N LYS A 366 -5.23 23.45 -9.44
CA LYS A 366 -6.49 24.04 -9.95
C LYS A 366 -6.28 25.47 -10.50
N LYS A 367 -5.19 26.16 -10.13
CA LYS A 367 -4.78 27.45 -10.72
C LYS A 367 -4.48 27.37 -12.23
N LEU A 368 -4.27 26.17 -12.78
CA LEU A 368 -4.19 25.92 -14.24
C LEU A 368 -5.42 26.40 -15.02
N ARG A 369 -6.58 26.58 -14.36
CA ARG A 369 -7.77 27.16 -14.99
C ARG A 369 -7.59 28.62 -15.41
N ILE A 370 -6.77 29.35 -14.69
CA ILE A 370 -6.56 30.80 -14.88
C ILE A 370 -5.30 31.05 -15.70
N THR A 371 -4.24 30.24 -15.51
CA THR A 371 -2.95 30.42 -16.20
C THR A 371 -2.92 29.74 -17.56
N SER A 372 -2.37 30.41 -18.58
CA SER A 372 -2.18 29.86 -19.93
C SER A 372 -0.97 28.92 -20.02
N TYR A 373 -0.83 28.01 -19.06
CA TYR A 373 0.24 27.01 -19.03
C TYR A 373 -0.05 25.85 -20.00
N PRO A 374 0.94 25.35 -20.78
CA PRO A 374 0.75 24.24 -21.70
C PRO A 374 0.35 22.95 -20.99
N ILE A 375 -0.59 22.21 -21.60
CA ILE A 375 -1.17 21.02 -20.98
C ILE A 375 -0.17 19.85 -20.99
N ASP A 376 0.61 19.66 -22.05
CA ASP A 376 1.64 18.62 -22.12
C ASP A 376 2.67 18.76 -21.00
N ARG A 377 3.14 19.99 -20.78
CA ARG A 377 4.09 20.29 -19.72
C ARG A 377 3.47 20.09 -18.33
N SER A 378 2.17 20.32 -18.18
CA SER A 378 1.46 20.08 -16.92
C SER A 378 1.32 18.59 -16.59
N ILE A 379 1.12 17.75 -17.60
CA ILE A 379 1.08 16.30 -17.44
C ILE A 379 2.43 15.80 -16.95
N ASN A 380 3.53 16.24 -17.58
CA ASN A 380 4.87 15.84 -17.17
C ASN A 380 5.21 16.32 -15.75
N VAL A 381 4.82 17.54 -15.37
CA VAL A 381 4.97 18.02 -13.98
C VAL A 381 4.21 17.13 -12.99
N VAL A 382 2.98 16.72 -13.32
CA VAL A 382 2.20 15.80 -12.47
C VAL A 382 2.84 14.41 -12.41
N GLU A 383 3.41 13.91 -13.50
CA GLU A 383 4.16 12.64 -13.49
C GLU A 383 5.37 12.71 -12.55
N THR A 384 6.13 13.81 -12.57
CA THR A 384 7.25 14.01 -11.65
C THR A 384 6.77 14.18 -10.20
N ILE A 385 5.63 14.84 -9.96
CA ILE A 385 4.99 14.94 -8.62
C ILE A 385 4.66 13.55 -8.10
N CYS A 386 4.02 12.72 -8.93
CA CYS A 386 3.70 11.33 -8.60
C CYS A 386 4.97 10.51 -8.31
N LYS A 387 6.05 10.69 -9.06
CA LYS A 387 7.36 10.03 -8.82
C LYS A 387 7.94 10.44 -7.47
N ASN A 388 7.89 11.73 -7.12
CA ASN A 388 8.39 12.25 -5.84
C ASN A 388 7.53 11.76 -4.66
N ILE A 389 6.20 11.78 -4.78
CA ILE A 389 5.28 11.22 -3.79
C ILE A 389 5.57 9.73 -3.58
N ASN A 390 5.74 8.95 -4.66
CA ASN A 390 6.05 7.52 -4.57
C ASN A 390 7.38 7.29 -3.83
N THR A 391 8.42 8.05 -4.18
CA THR A 391 9.74 7.94 -3.53
C THR A 391 9.63 8.22 -2.02
N LYS A 392 8.89 9.26 -1.63
CA LYS A 392 8.66 9.58 -0.21
C LYS A 392 7.82 8.54 0.49
N PHE A 393 6.76 8.06 -0.15
CA PHE A 393 5.88 7.03 0.39
C PHE A 393 6.63 5.71 0.64
N VAL A 394 7.52 5.32 -0.28
CA VAL A 394 8.43 4.18 -0.09
C VAL A 394 9.40 4.43 1.07
N GLU A 395 9.97 5.63 1.21
CA GLU A 395 10.84 5.99 2.34
C GLU A 395 10.10 5.85 3.69
N LEU A 396 8.87 6.35 3.78
CA LEU A 396 8.03 6.24 4.97
C LEU A 396 7.67 4.79 5.32
N LEU A 397 7.38 3.97 4.30
CA LEU A 397 7.10 2.56 4.48
C LEU A 397 8.37 1.79 4.92
N LYS A 398 9.53 2.10 4.35
CA LYS A 398 10.82 1.50 4.76
C LYS A 398 11.18 1.87 6.20
N ALA A 399 10.99 3.12 6.59
CA ALA A 399 11.26 3.59 7.95
C ALA A 399 10.44 2.84 9.02
N LYS A 400 9.25 2.34 8.66
CA LYS A 400 8.38 1.58 9.56
C LYS A 400 8.66 0.07 9.59
N ASN A 401 9.57 -0.43 8.73
CA ASN A 401 9.86 -1.85 8.54
C ASN A 401 8.61 -2.73 8.65
N VAL A 402 7.73 -2.59 7.65
CA VAL A 402 6.40 -3.20 7.60
C VAL A 402 6.43 -4.71 7.87
N MET A 403 7.53 -5.40 7.53
CA MET A 403 7.71 -6.84 7.75
C MET A 403 8.09 -7.22 9.18
N SER A 404 8.53 -6.30 10.03
CA SER A 404 8.81 -6.60 11.45
C SER A 404 7.64 -6.28 12.38
N LEU A 405 6.60 -5.60 11.88
CA LEU A 405 5.47 -5.13 12.70
C LEU A 405 4.57 -6.29 13.16
N ASN A 406 3.90 -6.06 14.29
CA ASN A 406 2.81 -6.91 14.77
C ASN A 406 1.62 -6.85 13.80
N ASP A 407 0.82 -7.91 13.73
CA ASP A 407 -0.31 -8.01 12.78
C ASP A 407 -1.33 -6.88 12.92
N ARG A 408 -1.61 -6.42 14.16
CA ARG A 408 -2.56 -5.30 14.40
C ARG A 408 -2.02 -3.97 13.87
N ASP A 409 -0.77 -3.67 14.17
CA ASP A 409 -0.11 -2.44 13.73
C ASP A 409 0.09 -2.47 12.22
N PHE A 410 0.44 -3.63 11.64
CA PHE A 410 0.52 -3.85 10.21
C PHE A 410 -0.81 -3.52 9.51
N VAL A 411 -1.94 -4.06 9.99
CA VAL A 411 -3.26 -3.80 9.38
C VAL A 411 -3.62 -2.31 9.44
N SER A 412 -3.36 -1.64 10.57
CA SER A 412 -3.61 -0.20 10.71
C SER A 412 -2.72 0.66 9.80
N GLN A 413 -1.42 0.33 9.70
CA GLN A 413 -0.51 1.03 8.80
C GLN A 413 -0.88 0.80 7.34
N MET A 414 -1.30 -0.41 7.00
CA MET A 414 -1.65 -0.76 5.63
C MET A 414 -2.98 -0.13 5.19
N SER A 415 -3.98 -0.02 6.07
CA SER A 415 -5.19 0.74 5.76
C SER A 415 -4.89 2.24 5.60
N ALA A 416 -3.94 2.78 6.38
CA ALA A 416 -3.48 4.15 6.20
C ALA A 416 -2.78 4.33 4.85
N SER A 417 -1.95 3.37 4.42
CA SER A 417 -1.32 3.31 3.10
C SER A 417 -2.33 3.22 1.95
N ASP A 418 -3.37 2.41 2.09
CA ASP A 418 -4.45 2.32 1.09
C ASP A 418 -5.18 3.63 0.91
N SER A 419 -5.52 4.28 2.01
CA SER A 419 -6.15 5.60 1.96
C SER A 419 -5.24 6.67 1.33
N VAL A 420 -3.90 6.54 1.42
CA VAL A 420 -2.98 7.42 0.65
C VAL A 420 -3.04 7.09 -0.85
N LEU A 421 -3.02 5.82 -1.23
CA LEU A 421 -3.09 5.39 -2.62
C LEU A 421 -4.42 5.80 -3.29
N GLU A 422 -5.55 5.56 -2.61
CA GLU A 422 -6.88 5.99 -3.06
C GLU A 422 -6.94 7.50 -3.26
N MET A 423 -6.42 8.28 -2.29
CA MET A 423 -6.34 9.74 -2.39
C MET A 423 -5.50 10.18 -3.61
N ILE A 424 -4.39 9.51 -3.90
CA ILE A 424 -3.57 9.80 -5.08
C ILE A 424 -4.35 9.51 -6.37
N GLU A 425 -5.02 8.36 -6.45
CA GLU A 425 -5.83 7.99 -7.63
C GLU A 425 -7.00 8.95 -7.87
N GLU A 426 -7.70 9.37 -6.81
CA GLU A 426 -8.77 10.36 -6.88
C GLU A 426 -8.25 11.71 -7.38
N ASN A 427 -7.14 12.20 -6.83
CA ASN A 427 -6.52 13.46 -7.25
C ASN A 427 -6.02 13.42 -8.71
N ILE A 428 -5.45 12.28 -9.15
CA ILE A 428 -5.08 12.09 -10.55
C ILE A 428 -6.32 12.08 -11.45
N ARG A 429 -7.42 11.45 -11.01
CA ARG A 429 -8.69 11.42 -11.76
C ARG A 429 -9.30 12.82 -11.87
N GLU A 430 -9.29 13.61 -10.79
CA GLU A 430 -9.67 15.02 -10.80
C GLU A 430 -8.79 15.83 -11.76
N PHE A 431 -7.47 15.66 -11.71
CA PHE A 431 -6.54 16.33 -12.62
C PHE A 431 -6.77 15.97 -14.08
N ILE A 432 -6.99 14.69 -14.41
CA ILE A 432 -7.34 14.26 -15.78
C ILE A 432 -8.66 14.91 -16.22
N GLY A 433 -9.65 15.01 -15.31
CA GLY A 433 -10.89 15.75 -15.54
C GLY A 433 -10.64 17.23 -15.88
N LEU A 434 -9.81 17.90 -15.08
CA LEU A 434 -9.40 19.29 -15.29
C LEU A 434 -8.64 19.48 -16.60
N ALA A 435 -7.67 18.62 -16.90
CA ALA A 435 -6.89 18.67 -18.13
C ALA A 435 -7.81 18.48 -19.36
N ARG A 436 -8.75 17.53 -19.32
CA ARG A 436 -9.76 17.36 -20.39
C ARG A 436 -10.67 18.58 -20.55
N GLU A 437 -11.10 19.19 -19.45
CA GLU A 437 -11.88 20.43 -19.47
C GLU A 437 -11.10 21.58 -20.13
N LEU A 438 -9.81 21.70 -19.83
CA LEU A 438 -8.92 22.72 -20.39
C LEU A 438 -8.62 22.50 -21.87
N VAL A 439 -8.35 21.27 -22.32
CA VAL A 439 -8.22 20.94 -23.75
C VAL A 439 -9.49 21.32 -24.52
N ARG A 440 -10.67 20.98 -23.96
CA ARG A 440 -11.97 21.32 -24.57
C ARG A 440 -12.19 22.83 -24.65
N LYS A 441 -11.88 23.59 -23.59
CA LYS A 441 -12.08 25.05 -23.54
C LYS A 441 -11.09 25.82 -24.42
N ARG A 442 -9.86 25.32 -24.58
CA ARG A 442 -8.78 25.99 -25.32
C ARG A 442 -8.71 25.59 -26.80
N SER A 443 -9.50 24.60 -27.23
CA SER A 443 -9.48 24.06 -28.60
C SER A 443 -8.09 23.58 -29.06
N ASP A 444 -7.29 23.09 -28.11
CA ASP A 444 -6.01 22.45 -28.43
C ASP A 444 -6.24 21.10 -29.12
N ARG A 445 -5.29 20.70 -29.97
CA ARG A 445 -5.34 19.42 -30.71
C ARG A 445 -5.65 18.27 -29.74
N PHE A 446 -6.53 17.35 -30.14
CA PHE A 446 -6.85 16.17 -29.34
C PHE A 446 -5.57 15.42 -28.95
N MET A 447 -5.23 15.48 -27.66
CA MET A 447 -4.09 14.78 -27.07
C MET A 447 -4.60 13.70 -26.10
N ILE A 448 -3.94 12.55 -26.13
CA ILE A 448 -4.23 11.44 -25.22
C ILE A 448 -3.61 11.81 -23.87
N ILE A 449 -4.45 12.22 -22.91
CA ILE A 449 -4.02 12.46 -21.53
C ILE A 449 -3.89 11.08 -20.85
N LYS A 450 -2.66 10.61 -20.69
CA LYS A 450 -2.31 9.47 -19.83
C LYS A 450 -1.22 9.94 -18.89
N VAL A 451 -1.56 10.05 -17.60
CA VAL A 451 -0.58 10.27 -16.53
C VAL A 451 0.01 8.91 -16.19
N LYS A 452 1.32 8.72 -16.37
CA LYS A 452 2.02 7.52 -15.91
C LYS A 452 2.16 7.59 -14.40
N TYR A 453 1.29 6.86 -13.70
CA TYR A 453 1.44 6.58 -12.28
C TYR A 453 2.05 5.19 -12.10
N PRO A 454 3.03 4.99 -11.20
CA PRO A 454 3.55 3.66 -10.89
C PRO A 454 2.50 2.81 -10.16
N GLU A 455 1.60 2.17 -10.90
CA GLU A 455 0.64 1.18 -10.39
C GLU A 455 1.35 -0.02 -9.72
N ASP A 456 2.60 -0.27 -10.10
CA ASP A 456 3.45 -1.35 -9.57
C ASP A 456 3.57 -1.34 -8.05
N LEU A 457 3.56 -0.16 -7.41
CA LEU A 457 3.62 -0.05 -5.96
C LEU A 457 2.33 -0.53 -5.28
N GLY A 458 1.17 -0.20 -5.85
CA GLY A 458 -0.13 -0.65 -5.35
C GLY A 458 -0.25 -2.17 -5.40
N ILE A 459 0.11 -2.75 -6.55
CA ILE A 459 0.16 -4.21 -6.74
C ILE A 459 1.13 -4.85 -5.73
N ARG A 460 2.30 -4.25 -5.52
CA ARG A 460 3.30 -4.74 -4.57
C ARG A 460 2.78 -4.75 -3.13
N ILE A 461 2.08 -3.69 -2.73
CA ILE A 461 1.46 -3.52 -1.42
C ILE A 461 0.35 -4.57 -1.23
N GLU A 462 -0.48 -4.81 -2.23
CA GLU A 462 -1.50 -5.86 -2.20
C GLU A 462 -0.90 -7.26 -2.04
N LEU A 463 0.16 -7.57 -2.79
CA LEU A 463 0.90 -8.84 -2.63
C LEU A 463 1.46 -9.01 -1.21
N ILE A 464 1.97 -7.93 -0.60
CA ILE A 464 2.47 -7.96 0.78
C ILE A 464 1.31 -8.20 1.77
N LYS A 465 0.13 -7.60 1.57
CA LYS A 465 -1.05 -7.86 2.39
C LYS A 465 -1.48 -9.31 2.31
N GLU A 466 -1.61 -9.84 1.10
CA GLU A 466 -2.04 -11.22 0.89
C GLU A 466 -1.06 -12.18 1.55
N PHE A 467 0.25 -11.93 1.40
CA PHE A 467 1.30 -12.70 2.06
C PHE A 467 1.18 -12.66 3.58
N ARG A 468 1.06 -11.46 4.19
CA ARG A 468 0.94 -11.30 5.64
C ARG A 468 -0.36 -11.88 6.20
N LYS A 469 -1.47 -11.75 5.46
CA LYS A 469 -2.75 -12.37 5.81
C LYS A 469 -2.63 -13.89 5.81
N ASN A 470 -2.07 -14.48 4.75
CA ASN A 470 -1.85 -15.92 4.64
C ASN A 470 -0.94 -16.45 5.77
N HIS A 471 0.07 -15.67 6.17
CA HIS A 471 0.94 -15.99 7.30
C HIS A 471 0.22 -15.90 8.65
N SER A 472 -0.54 -14.82 8.90
CA SER A 472 -1.33 -14.66 10.13
C SER A 472 -2.41 -15.75 10.24
N ASP A 473 -3.06 -16.09 9.13
CA ASP A 473 -4.04 -17.18 9.06
C ASP A 473 -3.39 -18.53 9.36
N MET A 474 -2.18 -18.79 8.86
CA MET A 474 -1.41 -19.99 9.20
C MET A 474 -1.07 -20.04 10.70
N ARG A 475 -0.58 -18.93 11.25
CA ARG A 475 -0.24 -18.81 12.68
C ARG A 475 -1.48 -18.99 13.57
N ASN A 476 -2.60 -18.40 13.20
CA ASN A 476 -3.88 -18.54 13.90
C ASN A 476 -4.42 -19.96 13.83
N SER A 477 -4.33 -20.59 12.66
CA SER A 477 -4.70 -21.99 12.44
C SER A 477 -3.88 -22.92 13.34
N ILE A 478 -2.58 -22.67 13.46
CA ILE A 478 -1.70 -23.48 14.30
C ILE A 478 -1.92 -23.22 15.77
N ASN A 479 -2.15 -21.97 16.17
CA ASN A 479 -2.56 -21.67 17.54
C ASN A 479 -3.87 -22.37 17.92
N LYS A 480 -4.84 -22.48 17.00
CA LYS A 480 -6.09 -23.23 17.22
C LYS A 480 -5.83 -24.73 17.31
N LEU A 481 -5.03 -25.29 16.40
CA LEU A 481 -4.62 -26.71 16.40
C LEU A 481 -3.97 -27.10 17.73
N VAL A 482 -2.98 -26.32 18.13
CA VAL A 482 -2.16 -26.55 19.31
C VAL A 482 -3.00 -26.45 20.58
N LYS A 483 -3.88 -25.45 20.69
CA LYS A 483 -4.87 -25.37 21.78
C LYS A 483 -5.86 -26.54 21.78
N GLY A 484 -6.23 -27.04 20.60
CA GLY A 484 -7.14 -28.17 20.45
C GLY A 484 -6.51 -29.53 20.82
N LEU A 485 -5.19 -29.65 20.67
CA LEU A 485 -4.45 -30.91 20.87
C LEU A 485 -3.62 -30.96 22.15
N ASN A 486 -3.54 -29.87 22.92
CA ASN A 486 -2.67 -29.73 24.10
C ASN A 486 -1.21 -30.15 23.82
N ALA A 487 -0.76 -30.02 22.57
CA ALA A 487 0.60 -30.33 22.13
C ALA A 487 1.55 -29.17 22.47
N ASP A 488 2.85 -29.43 22.64
CA ASP A 488 3.83 -28.39 22.95
C ASP A 488 3.82 -27.27 21.90
N ASN A 489 3.27 -26.11 22.28
CA ASN A 489 3.08 -24.95 21.40
C ASN A 489 4.38 -24.43 20.75
N SER A 490 5.54 -24.80 21.28
CA SER A 490 6.78 -24.08 21.02
C SER A 490 7.50 -24.50 19.74
N SER A 491 7.31 -25.71 19.20
CA SER A 491 8.06 -26.16 18.01
C SER A 491 7.47 -25.60 16.71
N PHE A 492 6.17 -25.81 16.48
CA PHE A 492 5.50 -25.39 15.24
C PHE A 492 5.50 -23.87 15.05
N ILE A 493 5.37 -23.11 16.13
CA ILE A 493 5.42 -21.64 16.07
C ILE A 493 6.83 -21.17 15.70
N LYS A 494 7.87 -21.76 16.28
CA LYS A 494 9.27 -21.44 15.94
C LYS A 494 9.61 -21.80 14.50
N ASP A 495 9.10 -22.93 13.99
CA ASP A 495 9.35 -23.32 12.59
C ASP A 495 8.71 -22.34 11.59
N ILE A 496 7.58 -21.73 11.95
CA ILE A 496 6.92 -20.69 11.15
C ILE A 496 7.61 -19.34 11.25
N GLU A 497 8.04 -18.96 12.44
CA GLU A 497 8.86 -17.76 12.64
C GLU A 497 10.17 -17.89 11.85
N TYR A 498 10.79 -19.08 11.85
CA TYR A 498 11.95 -19.38 11.01
C TYR A 498 11.65 -19.35 9.51
N ALA A 499 10.46 -19.76 9.09
CA ALA A 499 10.03 -19.59 7.70
C ALA A 499 9.90 -18.09 7.35
N TYR A 500 9.37 -17.28 8.27
CA TYR A 500 9.14 -15.85 8.10
C TYR A 500 10.42 -15.03 8.00
N HIS A 501 11.47 -15.38 8.76
CA HIS A 501 12.76 -14.67 8.72
C HIS A 501 13.37 -14.57 7.31
N ALA A 502 13.11 -15.54 6.43
CA ALA A 502 13.57 -15.50 5.03
C ALA A 502 12.98 -14.31 4.23
N VAL A 503 11.84 -13.77 4.68
CA VAL A 503 11.15 -12.63 4.04
C VAL A 503 11.37 -11.34 4.83
N GLU A 504 11.64 -11.43 6.13
CA GLU A 504 11.94 -10.29 7.00
C GLU A 504 13.28 -9.61 6.64
N GLU A 505 14.30 -10.39 6.25
CA GLU A 505 15.63 -9.86 5.91
C GLU A 505 15.68 -9.10 4.58
N ILE A 506 14.63 -9.16 3.76
CA ILE A 506 14.62 -8.62 2.40
C ILE A 506 13.84 -7.31 2.34
N ASP A 507 14.36 -6.32 1.61
CA ASP A 507 13.65 -5.09 1.31
C ASP A 507 12.43 -5.37 0.42
N SER A 508 11.27 -5.55 1.05
CA SER A 508 10.02 -5.87 0.37
C SER A 508 9.54 -4.75 -0.56
N LEU A 509 10.05 -3.52 -0.45
CA LEU A 509 9.57 -2.34 -1.17
C LEU A 509 10.46 -1.94 -2.34
N ASN A 510 11.47 -2.75 -2.70
CA ASN A 510 12.28 -2.50 -3.87
C ASN A 510 11.54 -2.90 -5.16
N LEU A 511 11.06 -1.91 -5.93
CA LEU A 511 10.36 -2.07 -7.20
C LEU A 511 11.29 -2.38 -8.38
N SER A 512 12.61 -2.40 -8.18
CA SER A 512 13.57 -2.80 -9.20
C SER A 512 13.27 -4.22 -9.72
N PRO A 513 13.56 -4.54 -11.00
CA PRO A 513 13.48 -5.92 -11.50
C PRO A 513 14.33 -6.90 -10.67
N GLU A 514 15.41 -6.43 -10.04
CA GLU A 514 16.21 -7.22 -9.10
C GLU A 514 15.47 -7.44 -7.76
N GLY A 515 14.75 -6.42 -7.28
CA GLY A 515 13.87 -6.50 -6.10
C GLY A 515 12.72 -7.49 -6.31
N ALA A 516 12.12 -7.52 -7.49
CA ALA A 516 11.08 -8.49 -7.83
C ALA A 516 11.61 -9.93 -7.87
N ARG A 517 12.85 -10.14 -8.34
CA ARG A 517 13.49 -11.46 -8.35
C ARG A 517 13.81 -11.95 -6.94
N THR A 518 14.40 -11.07 -6.11
CA THR A 518 14.73 -11.39 -4.71
C THR A 518 13.47 -11.69 -3.91
N TRP A 519 12.38 -10.93 -4.10
CA TRP A 519 11.08 -11.25 -3.49
C TRP A 519 10.55 -12.62 -3.90
N LYS A 520 10.53 -12.94 -5.20
CA LYS A 520 10.05 -14.24 -5.68
C LYS A 520 10.85 -15.40 -5.09
N MET A 521 12.17 -15.23 -4.96
CA MET A 521 13.04 -16.22 -4.33
C MET A 521 12.76 -16.38 -2.83
N ALA A 522 12.53 -15.27 -2.13
CA ALA A 522 12.12 -15.25 -0.72
C ALA A 522 10.78 -15.98 -0.52
N GLU A 523 9.81 -15.68 -1.38
CA GLU A 523 8.48 -16.28 -1.34
C GLU A 523 8.54 -17.78 -1.63
N GLN A 524 9.36 -18.22 -2.59
CA GLN A 524 9.60 -19.65 -2.83
C GLN A 524 10.26 -20.35 -1.64
N THR A 525 11.20 -19.68 -0.98
CA THR A 525 11.86 -20.20 0.22
C THR A 525 10.87 -20.33 1.38
N TYR A 526 10.05 -19.30 1.61
CA TYR A 526 8.95 -19.32 2.58
C TYR A 526 7.96 -20.45 2.27
N ARG A 527 7.49 -20.57 1.02
CA ARG A 527 6.56 -21.63 0.61
C ARG A 527 7.15 -23.02 0.86
N SER A 528 8.43 -23.22 0.54
CA SER A 528 9.12 -24.50 0.76
C SER A 528 9.20 -24.86 2.24
N ARG A 529 9.55 -23.90 3.11
CA ARG A 529 9.58 -24.08 4.58
C ARG A 529 8.17 -24.28 5.15
N SER A 530 7.19 -23.53 4.65
CA SER A 530 5.78 -23.65 5.02
C SER A 530 5.23 -25.04 4.70
N VAL A 531 5.61 -25.63 3.56
CA VAL A 531 5.22 -27.01 3.20
C VAL A 531 5.77 -28.04 4.19
N ILE A 532 6.97 -27.83 4.74
CA ILE A 532 7.54 -28.72 5.77
C ILE A 532 6.68 -28.65 7.04
N VAL A 533 6.31 -27.44 7.47
CA VAL A 533 5.42 -27.25 8.62
C VAL A 533 4.05 -27.88 8.37
N GLU A 534 3.48 -27.68 7.17
CA GLU A 534 2.22 -28.31 6.76
C GLU A 534 2.32 -29.83 6.80
N ASN A 535 3.42 -30.42 6.32
CA ASN A 535 3.64 -31.87 6.39
C ASN A 535 3.70 -32.39 7.83
N ASN A 536 4.35 -31.66 8.75
CA ASN A 536 4.38 -32.03 10.15
C ASN A 536 2.98 -31.95 10.78
N ILE A 537 2.18 -30.93 10.42
CA ILE A 537 0.77 -30.81 10.83
C ILE A 537 -0.06 -31.96 10.25
N ILE A 538 0.16 -32.34 8.99
CA ILE A 538 -0.51 -33.48 8.36
C ILE A 538 -0.19 -34.77 9.11
N GLN A 539 1.06 -35.00 9.51
CA GLN A 539 1.43 -36.19 10.29
C GLN A 539 0.76 -36.21 11.66
N LEU A 540 0.69 -35.05 12.33
CA LEU A 540 -0.03 -34.88 13.59
C LEU A 540 -1.52 -35.21 13.40
N LEU A 541 -2.16 -34.63 12.37
CA LEU A 541 -3.56 -34.87 12.04
C LEU A 541 -3.83 -36.34 11.74
N LYS A 542 -2.99 -36.98 10.92
CA LYS A 542 -3.07 -38.42 10.62
C LYS A 542 -2.97 -39.26 11.89
N THR A 543 -2.05 -38.92 12.79
CA THR A 543 -1.92 -39.62 14.07
C THR A 543 -3.18 -39.47 14.91
N THR A 544 -3.75 -38.26 14.99
CA THR A 544 -4.99 -37.99 15.74
C THR A 544 -6.23 -38.63 15.12
N LEU A 545 -6.27 -38.76 13.79
CA LEU A 545 -7.34 -39.46 13.08
C LEU A 545 -7.22 -40.98 13.26
N ASN A 546 -6.00 -41.51 13.26
CA ASN A 546 -5.75 -42.92 13.55
C ASN A 546 -6.09 -43.31 14.99
N THR A 547 -6.03 -42.37 15.94
CA THR A 547 -6.50 -42.61 17.32
C THR A 547 -8.03 -42.58 17.46
N ALA A 548 -8.76 -41.99 16.51
CA ALA A 548 -10.23 -41.97 16.56
C ALA A 548 -10.76 -43.34 16.09
N HIS A 549 -11.53 -44.02 16.94
CA HIS A 549 -12.09 -45.33 16.62
C HIS A 549 -13.53 -45.24 16.10
N SER A 550 -14.22 -44.12 16.33
CA SER A 550 -15.59 -43.90 15.87
C SER A 550 -15.66 -42.90 14.72
N SER A 551 -16.53 -43.16 13.74
CA SER A 551 -16.82 -42.21 12.65
C SER A 551 -17.33 -40.86 13.18
N ASN A 552 -18.07 -40.85 14.29
CA ASN A 552 -18.54 -39.60 14.91
C ASN A 552 -17.40 -38.79 15.57
N GLU A 553 -16.41 -39.48 16.15
CA GLU A 553 -15.21 -38.82 16.67
C GLU A 553 -14.37 -38.25 15.53
N MET A 554 -14.25 -38.99 14.42
CA MET A 554 -13.62 -38.47 13.20
C MET A 554 -14.35 -37.22 12.70
N PHE A 555 -15.68 -37.20 12.60
CA PHE A 555 -16.44 -36.00 12.23
C PHE A 555 -16.20 -34.83 13.21
N SER A 556 -16.22 -35.07 14.52
CA SER A 556 -15.95 -34.02 15.52
C SER A 556 -14.52 -33.46 15.41
N MET A 557 -13.56 -34.30 15.05
CA MET A 557 -12.18 -33.85 14.80
C MET A 557 -12.07 -33.06 13.49
N PHE A 558 -12.75 -33.50 12.42
CA PHE A 558 -12.86 -32.72 11.19
C PHE A 558 -13.55 -31.37 11.42
N GLU A 559 -14.52 -31.29 12.31
CA GLU A 559 -15.23 -30.06 12.68
C GLU A 559 -14.29 -29.09 13.39
N LYS A 560 -13.55 -29.60 14.37
CA LYS A 560 -12.50 -28.84 15.07
C LYS A 560 -11.42 -28.33 14.11
N PHE A 561 -11.14 -29.04 13.03
CA PHE A 561 -10.08 -28.71 12.07
C PHE A 561 -10.60 -28.18 10.71
N GLY A 562 -11.87 -27.78 10.63
CA GLY A 562 -12.48 -27.31 9.38
C GLY A 562 -11.71 -26.16 8.72
N PHE A 563 -11.07 -25.30 9.52
CA PHE A 563 -10.24 -24.19 9.06
C PHE A 563 -8.95 -24.61 8.32
N LEU A 564 -8.50 -25.86 8.44
CA LEU A 564 -7.33 -26.38 7.73
C LEU A 564 -7.68 -27.04 6.41
N LEU A 565 -8.93 -27.49 6.26
CA LEU A 565 -9.41 -28.19 5.06
C LEU A 565 -9.51 -27.27 3.85
N GLU A 566 -9.52 -25.95 4.06
CA GLU A 566 -9.43 -24.94 3.01
C GLU A 566 -8.07 -24.99 2.28
N ARG A 567 -7.02 -25.55 2.91
CA ARG A 567 -5.68 -25.62 2.30
C ARG A 567 -5.55 -26.82 1.37
N PRO A 568 -5.06 -26.63 0.12
CA PRO A 568 -5.03 -27.68 -0.90
C PRO A 568 -4.08 -28.83 -0.54
N ASN A 569 -2.93 -28.55 0.10
CA ASN A 569 -1.97 -29.59 0.49
C ASN A 569 -2.53 -30.50 1.61
N VAL A 570 -3.13 -29.89 2.63
CA VAL A 570 -3.76 -30.63 3.74
C VAL A 570 -4.95 -31.44 3.22
N ARG A 571 -5.76 -30.85 2.33
CA ARG A 571 -6.87 -31.54 1.67
C ARG A 571 -6.43 -32.76 0.89
N SER A 572 -5.40 -32.63 0.04
CA SER A 572 -4.88 -33.75 -0.75
C SER A 572 -4.38 -34.88 0.16
N ALA A 573 -3.73 -34.55 1.28
CA ALA A 573 -3.23 -35.55 2.21
C ALA A 573 -4.32 -36.26 3.03
N LEU A 574 -5.52 -35.66 3.14
CA LEU A 574 -6.68 -36.20 3.87
C LEU A 574 -7.70 -36.87 2.96
N GLN A 575 -7.47 -36.94 1.64
CA GLN A 575 -8.41 -37.49 0.68
C GLN A 575 -8.82 -38.94 1.01
N GLU A 576 -7.92 -39.74 1.57
CA GLU A 576 -8.19 -41.11 2.01
C GLU A 576 -9.20 -41.18 3.17
N TYR A 577 -9.14 -40.25 4.12
CA TYR A 577 -10.12 -40.15 5.20
C TYR A 577 -11.43 -39.52 4.72
N GLN A 578 -11.36 -38.60 3.74
CA GLN A 578 -12.56 -38.05 3.11
C GLN A 578 -13.38 -39.13 2.41
N THR A 579 -12.74 -40.07 1.71
CA THR A 579 -13.47 -41.19 1.07
C THR A 579 -14.07 -42.14 2.10
N GLN A 580 -13.38 -42.42 3.21
CA GLN A 580 -13.91 -43.21 4.33
C GLN A 580 -15.11 -42.54 5.01
N LEU A 581 -15.03 -41.24 5.29
CA LEU A 581 -16.15 -40.49 5.86
C LEU A 581 -17.32 -40.39 4.87
N LEU A 582 -17.02 -40.23 3.58
CA LEU A 582 -18.04 -40.18 2.55
C LEU A 582 -18.78 -41.51 2.42
N SER A 583 -18.10 -42.66 2.51
CA SER A 583 -18.78 -43.95 2.55
C SER A 583 -19.69 -44.09 3.78
N VAL A 584 -19.26 -43.58 4.95
CA VAL A 584 -20.12 -43.55 6.15
C VAL A 584 -21.36 -42.67 5.94
N VAL A 585 -21.22 -41.51 5.30
CA VAL A 585 -22.39 -40.65 4.98
C VAL A 585 -23.31 -41.34 3.97
N GLN A 586 -22.76 -42.03 2.97
CA GLN A 586 -23.55 -42.81 2.01
C GLN A 586 -24.29 -43.98 2.66
N ASP A 587 -23.66 -44.67 3.62
CA ASP A 587 -24.30 -45.71 4.41
C ASP A 587 -25.42 -45.13 5.30
N GLN A 588 -25.17 -43.99 5.95
CA GLN A 588 -26.18 -43.28 6.74
C GLN A 588 -27.35 -42.80 5.88
N LEU A 589 -27.10 -42.36 4.65
CA LEU A 589 -28.14 -41.98 3.68
C LEU A 589 -28.93 -43.19 3.19
N SER A 590 -28.26 -44.32 2.96
CA SER A 590 -28.92 -45.58 2.59
C SER A 590 -29.79 -46.10 3.74
N ASP A 591 -29.34 -45.99 4.98
CA ASP A 591 -30.12 -46.36 6.17
C ASP A 591 -31.28 -45.38 6.39
N PHE A 592 -31.09 -44.10 6.13
CA PHE A 592 -32.18 -43.12 6.12
C PHE A 592 -33.26 -43.50 5.08
N GLN A 593 -32.85 -43.92 3.88
CA GLN A 593 -33.78 -44.40 2.85
C GLN A 593 -34.53 -45.68 3.27
N LYS A 594 -33.88 -46.59 4.00
CA LYS A 594 -34.56 -47.77 4.59
C LYS A 594 -35.54 -47.35 5.68
N GLN A 595 -35.20 -46.37 6.52
CA GLN A 595 -36.12 -45.85 7.55
C GLN A 595 -37.36 -45.20 6.90
N PHE A 596 -37.21 -44.56 5.74
CA PHE A 596 -38.34 -44.06 4.95
C PHE A 596 -39.31 -45.17 4.53
N GLN A 597 -38.82 -46.37 4.20
CA GLN A 597 -39.67 -47.52 3.86
C GLN A 597 -40.47 -48.06 5.07
N VAL A 598 -39.98 -47.80 6.29
CA VAL A 598 -40.54 -48.34 7.54
C VAL A 598 -41.50 -47.34 8.23
N GLN A 599 -41.79 -46.21 7.59
CA GLN A 599 -42.63 -45.09 8.06
C GLN A 599 -43.91 -45.52 8.79
N LEU A 600 -44.65 -46.47 8.21
CA LEU A 600 -45.94 -46.97 8.74
C LEU A 600 -45.85 -47.62 10.13
N SER A 601 -44.71 -48.20 10.49
CA SER A 601 -44.54 -48.83 11.80
C SER A 601 -44.19 -47.82 12.89
N VAL A 602 -43.39 -46.80 12.56
CA VAL A 602 -43.00 -45.74 13.50
C VAL A 602 -44.19 -44.83 13.79
N GLN A 603 -45.02 -44.52 12.78
CA GLN A 603 -46.28 -43.81 12.96
C GLN A 603 -47.20 -44.52 13.97
N LYS A 604 -47.32 -45.86 13.88
CA LYS A 604 -48.12 -46.64 14.84
C LYS A 604 -47.58 -46.58 16.27
N VAL A 605 -46.25 -46.53 16.45
CA VAL A 605 -45.64 -46.39 17.79
C VAL A 605 -45.89 -44.99 18.37
N ILE A 606 -45.90 -43.96 17.52
CA ILE A 606 -46.22 -42.59 17.95
C ILE A 606 -47.72 -42.46 18.27
N GLN A 607 -48.58 -43.13 17.51
CA GLN A 607 -50.03 -43.22 17.78
C GLN A 607 -50.35 -43.92 19.11
N MET A 608 -49.54 -44.88 19.55
CA MET A 608 -49.68 -45.48 20.89
C MET A 608 -49.37 -44.51 22.04
N ARG A 609 -48.84 -43.32 21.75
CA ARG A 609 -48.62 -42.25 22.73
C ARG A 609 -49.69 -41.16 22.67
N ASP A 610 -50.88 -41.49 22.17
CA ASP A 610 -52.01 -40.57 22.03
C ASP A 610 -51.69 -39.35 21.15
N VAL A 611 -50.82 -39.53 20.16
CA VAL A 611 -50.57 -38.51 19.13
C VAL A 611 -51.35 -38.89 17.87
N PRO A 612 -52.23 -38.01 17.39
CA PRO A 612 -53.01 -38.27 16.19
C PRO A 612 -52.19 -38.58 14.94
N SER A 613 -52.84 -39.22 13.96
CA SER A 613 -52.19 -39.76 12.77
C SER A 613 -51.47 -38.69 11.93
N PHE A 614 -52.06 -37.51 11.75
CA PHE A 614 -51.42 -36.45 10.98
C PHE A 614 -50.23 -35.83 11.73
N SER A 615 -50.43 -35.53 13.02
CA SER A 615 -49.38 -34.97 13.89
C SER A 615 -48.17 -35.91 14.00
N SER A 616 -48.40 -37.23 14.10
CA SER A 616 -47.33 -38.23 14.13
C SER A 616 -46.50 -38.24 12.83
N THR A 617 -47.17 -38.05 11.69
CA THR A 617 -46.52 -37.98 10.38
C THR A 617 -45.69 -36.71 10.27
N LEU A 618 -46.23 -35.57 10.73
CA LEU A 618 -45.51 -34.30 10.70
C LEU A 618 -44.29 -34.30 11.63
N MET A 619 -44.40 -34.83 12.84
CA MET A 619 -43.26 -34.97 13.77
C MET A 619 -42.17 -35.84 13.16
N TRP A 620 -42.56 -36.97 12.54
CA TRP A 620 -41.61 -37.84 11.86
C TRP A 620 -40.93 -37.12 10.69
N VAL A 621 -41.68 -36.39 9.85
CA VAL A 621 -41.12 -35.60 8.73
C VAL A 621 -40.15 -34.52 9.25
N ASN A 622 -40.49 -33.82 10.32
CA ASN A 622 -39.62 -32.80 10.91
C ASN A 622 -38.33 -33.40 11.47
N GLU A 623 -38.41 -34.52 12.20
CA GLU A 623 -37.24 -35.25 12.68
C GLU A 623 -36.36 -35.76 11.52
N MET A 624 -36.98 -36.24 10.45
CA MET A 624 -36.26 -36.66 9.25
C MET A 624 -35.58 -35.47 8.55
N ASN A 625 -36.21 -34.30 8.49
CA ASN A 625 -35.59 -33.08 7.97
C ASN A 625 -34.39 -32.63 8.81
N TYR A 626 -34.51 -32.60 10.15
CA TYR A 626 -33.39 -32.27 11.03
C TYR A 626 -32.21 -33.23 10.86
N ARG A 627 -32.48 -34.54 10.71
CA ARG A 627 -31.43 -35.53 10.44
C ARG A 627 -30.79 -35.33 9.07
N LEU A 628 -31.58 -34.99 8.05
CA LEU A 628 -31.08 -34.72 6.72
C LEU A 628 -30.20 -33.46 6.70
N GLU A 629 -30.63 -32.38 7.36
CA GLU A 629 -29.82 -31.17 7.55
C GLU A 629 -28.51 -31.48 8.27
N PHE A 630 -28.56 -32.28 9.36
CA PHE A 630 -27.36 -32.71 10.06
C PHE A 630 -26.41 -33.54 9.18
N LEU A 631 -26.93 -34.38 8.28
CA LEU A 631 -26.10 -35.10 7.31
C LEU A 631 -25.50 -34.17 6.25
N VAL A 632 -26.26 -33.16 5.81
CA VAL A 632 -25.77 -32.13 4.88
C VAL A 632 -24.66 -31.29 5.53
N ASP A 633 -24.81 -30.90 6.80
CA ASP A 633 -23.78 -30.18 7.56
C ASP A 633 -22.50 -31.01 7.68
N LYS A 634 -22.61 -32.31 7.98
CA LYS A 634 -21.46 -33.23 7.99
C LYS A 634 -20.80 -33.36 6.62
N LEU A 635 -21.57 -33.33 5.54
CA LEU A 635 -21.05 -33.44 4.19
C LEU A 635 -20.37 -32.12 3.76
N GLU A 636 -20.96 -30.97 4.10
CA GLU A 636 -20.36 -29.65 3.91
C GLU A 636 -19.03 -29.53 4.66
N LEU A 637 -18.94 -30.12 5.85
CA LEU A 637 -17.71 -30.16 6.62
C LEU A 637 -16.59 -30.98 5.93
N VAL A 638 -16.93 -32.12 5.32
CA VAL A 638 -15.94 -33.00 4.68
C VAL A 638 -15.47 -32.49 3.32
N LEU A 639 -16.38 -31.91 2.53
CA LEU A 639 -16.13 -31.52 1.13
C LEU A 639 -16.02 -30.00 0.89
N THR A 640 -16.24 -29.19 1.94
CA THR A 640 -16.38 -27.72 1.89
C THR A 640 -17.70 -27.29 1.22
N LYS A 641 -18.01 -25.99 1.25
CA LYS A 641 -19.22 -25.37 0.69
C LYS A 641 -19.50 -25.72 -0.79
N ASP A 642 -18.48 -26.08 -1.57
CA ASP A 642 -18.57 -26.44 -2.99
C ASP A 642 -18.69 -27.96 -3.24
N TRP A 643 -19.29 -28.72 -2.32
CA TRP A 643 -19.47 -30.17 -2.46
C TRP A 643 -20.29 -30.58 -3.71
N SER A 644 -21.16 -29.69 -4.21
CA SER A 644 -21.97 -29.87 -5.42
C SER A 644 -21.16 -29.96 -6.72
N ARG A 645 -19.89 -29.54 -6.73
CA ARG A 645 -19.02 -29.64 -7.92
C ARG A 645 -18.39 -31.02 -8.07
N TYR A 646 -18.24 -31.75 -6.97
CA TYR A 646 -17.62 -33.07 -6.97
C TYR A 646 -18.55 -34.13 -7.56
N PRO A 647 -18.07 -35.09 -8.36
CA PRO A 647 -18.90 -36.15 -8.95
C PRO A 647 -19.70 -36.95 -7.91
N GLU A 648 -19.08 -37.25 -6.77
CA GLU A 648 -19.68 -37.98 -5.66
C GLU A 648 -20.70 -37.12 -4.90
N GLY A 649 -20.39 -35.82 -4.75
CA GLY A 649 -21.29 -34.84 -4.16
C GLY A 649 -22.53 -34.56 -5.02
N LYS A 650 -22.43 -34.64 -6.35
CA LYS A 650 -23.59 -34.52 -7.25
C LYS A 650 -24.59 -35.66 -7.10
N ARG A 651 -24.11 -36.89 -6.87
CA ARG A 651 -24.97 -38.05 -6.63
C ARG A 651 -25.75 -37.87 -5.33
N ILE A 652 -25.04 -37.55 -4.26
CA ILE A 652 -25.65 -37.29 -2.95
C ILE A 652 -26.59 -36.07 -3.04
N TYR A 653 -26.21 -35.01 -3.75
CA TYR A 653 -27.06 -33.84 -3.95
C TYR A 653 -28.39 -34.19 -4.63
N SER A 654 -28.34 -35.03 -5.68
CA SER A 654 -29.57 -35.48 -6.34
C SER A 654 -30.47 -36.31 -5.42
N GLU A 655 -29.88 -37.18 -4.60
CA GLU A 655 -30.61 -38.00 -3.63
C GLU A 655 -31.19 -37.14 -2.49
N VAL A 656 -30.42 -36.20 -1.96
CA VAL A 656 -30.86 -35.24 -0.93
C VAL A 656 -31.96 -34.33 -1.47
N THR A 657 -31.85 -33.82 -2.70
CA THR A 657 -32.89 -32.97 -3.32
C THR A 657 -34.18 -33.76 -3.51
N LEU A 658 -34.10 -35.01 -4.00
CA LEU A 658 -35.26 -35.89 -4.13
C LEU A 658 -35.90 -36.20 -2.77
N LEU A 659 -35.12 -36.32 -1.70
CA LEU A 659 -35.63 -36.53 -0.34
C LEU A 659 -36.23 -35.25 0.24
N GLN A 660 -35.60 -34.09 0.04
CA GLN A 660 -36.12 -32.79 0.45
C GLN A 660 -37.44 -32.46 -0.25
N GLU A 661 -37.58 -32.75 -1.55
CA GLU A 661 -38.85 -32.60 -2.28
C GLU A 661 -39.96 -33.49 -1.70
N LYS A 662 -39.62 -34.71 -1.26
CA LYS A 662 -40.59 -35.63 -0.64
C LYS A 662 -40.94 -35.27 0.80
N LEU A 663 -40.05 -34.61 1.52
CA LEU A 663 -40.18 -34.27 2.93
C LEU A 663 -40.65 -32.83 3.18
N GLN A 664 -41.16 -32.12 2.17
CA GLN A 664 -41.64 -30.74 2.33
C GLN A 664 -42.85 -30.70 3.29
N PRO A 665 -42.68 -30.18 4.53
CA PRO A 665 -43.76 -30.19 5.53
C PRO A 665 -44.90 -29.26 5.12
N GLN A 666 -44.60 -28.18 4.39
CA GLN A 666 -45.59 -27.21 3.92
C GLN A 666 -46.59 -27.82 2.93
N LYS A 667 -46.15 -28.74 2.07
CA LYS A 667 -47.04 -29.41 1.12
C LYS A 667 -48.01 -30.33 1.85
N ILE A 668 -47.51 -31.13 2.78
CA ILE A 668 -48.31 -32.03 3.62
C ILE A 668 -49.32 -31.24 4.47
N ILE A 669 -48.90 -30.11 5.05
CA ILE A 669 -49.79 -29.20 5.78
C ILE A 669 -50.85 -28.60 4.87
N SER A 670 -50.51 -28.18 3.65
CA SER A 670 -51.48 -27.61 2.70
C SER A 670 -52.52 -28.62 2.21
N GLU A 671 -52.10 -29.88 2.00
CA GLU A 671 -52.99 -30.98 1.64
C GLU A 671 -53.95 -31.28 2.79
N TRP A 672 -53.46 -31.36 4.03
CA TRP A 672 -54.31 -31.53 5.22
C TRP A 672 -55.25 -30.36 5.45
N ILE A 673 -54.79 -29.10 5.28
CA ILE A 673 -55.68 -27.93 5.38
C ILE A 673 -56.79 -28.03 4.33
N ALA A 674 -56.50 -28.47 3.10
CA ALA A 674 -57.49 -28.61 2.04
C ALA A 674 -58.47 -29.76 2.31
N GLU A 675 -58.01 -30.91 2.81
CA GLU A 675 -58.86 -32.03 3.22
C GLU A 675 -59.75 -31.63 4.40
N THR A 676 -59.16 -31.06 5.45
CA THR A 676 -59.87 -30.58 6.64
C THR A 676 -60.88 -29.49 6.30
N THR A 677 -60.53 -28.55 5.41
CA THR A 677 -61.47 -27.49 4.99
C THR A 677 -62.66 -28.04 4.21
N LYS A 678 -62.46 -29.10 3.40
CA LYS A 678 -63.57 -29.79 2.71
C LYS A 678 -64.46 -30.56 3.69
N GLU A 679 -63.87 -31.21 4.70
CA GLU A 679 -64.65 -31.89 5.74
C GLU A 679 -65.45 -30.91 6.61
N LEU A 680 -64.91 -29.71 6.83
CA LEU A 680 -65.58 -28.63 7.56
C LEU A 680 -66.75 -27.95 6.80
N GLU A 681 -67.00 -28.30 5.53
CA GLU A 681 -68.18 -27.80 4.81
C GLU A 681 -69.49 -28.35 5.42
N ASN A 682 -69.44 -29.47 6.15
CA ASN A 682 -70.53 -30.02 6.97
C ASN A 682 -70.14 -30.05 8.46
N PRO A 683 -70.33 -28.96 9.22
CA PRO A 683 -69.91 -28.93 10.62
C PRO A 683 -70.74 -29.90 11.47
N ILE A 684 -70.05 -30.76 12.24
CA ILE A 684 -70.63 -31.71 13.20
C ILE A 684 -71.55 -30.99 14.20
N THR A 685 -71.29 -29.71 14.47
CA THR A 685 -72.11 -28.87 15.34
C THR A 685 -73.54 -28.64 14.82
N LYS A 686 -73.80 -28.80 13.51
CA LYS A 686 -75.14 -28.70 12.91
C LYS A 686 -75.81 -30.06 12.70
N GLN A 687 -75.25 -31.11 13.27
CA GLN A 687 -75.82 -32.44 13.19
C GLN A 687 -76.48 -32.80 14.52
N HIS A 688 -77.50 -33.66 14.46
CA HIS A 688 -78.23 -34.10 15.63
C HIS A 688 -77.30 -34.92 16.55
N ILE A 689 -77.50 -34.80 17.86
CA ILE A 689 -76.66 -35.44 18.88
C ILE A 689 -76.65 -36.97 18.75
N LEU A 690 -77.75 -37.54 18.25
CA LEU A 690 -77.95 -38.98 18.12
C LEU A 690 -78.13 -39.38 16.65
N PHE A 691 -77.41 -40.42 16.23
CA PHE A 691 -77.56 -41.08 14.95
C PHE A 691 -78.02 -42.52 15.13
N ILE A 692 -78.91 -42.99 14.25
CA ILE A 692 -79.38 -44.37 14.26
C ILE A 692 -78.57 -45.17 13.23
N GLU A 693 -77.64 -45.99 13.71
CA GLU A 693 -76.90 -46.90 12.85
C GLU A 693 -77.69 -48.21 12.68
N ARG A 694 -77.97 -48.57 11.43
CA ARG A 694 -78.64 -49.82 11.09
C ARG A 694 -77.58 -50.85 10.76
N GLN A 695 -77.28 -51.76 11.70
CA GLN A 695 -76.39 -52.88 11.38
C GLN A 695 -77.08 -53.79 10.36
N ASN A 696 -76.43 -54.04 9.23
CA ASN A 696 -77.03 -54.72 8.07
C ASN A 696 -77.38 -56.22 8.31
N ALA A 697 -77.06 -56.79 9.48
CA ALA A 697 -77.30 -58.21 9.79
C ALA A 697 -78.44 -58.46 10.81
N SER A 698 -78.74 -57.53 11.70
CA SER A 698 -79.77 -57.66 12.74
C SER A 698 -80.74 -56.48 12.58
N LYS A 699 -82.06 -56.69 12.59
CA LYS A 699 -83.05 -55.59 12.55
C LYS A 699 -83.07 -54.74 13.85
N GLU A 700 -81.97 -54.69 14.58
CA GLU A 700 -81.80 -53.88 15.79
C GLU A 700 -81.25 -52.52 15.37
N LEU A 701 -81.96 -51.46 15.74
CA LEU A 701 -81.56 -50.08 15.50
C LEU A 701 -80.74 -49.64 16.71
N ASN A 702 -79.44 -49.45 16.53
CA ASN A 702 -78.57 -48.97 17.60
C ASN A 702 -78.46 -47.45 17.50
N LEU A 703 -78.74 -46.79 18.60
CA LEU A 703 -78.68 -45.35 18.74
C LEU A 703 -77.30 -44.99 19.27
N MET A 704 -76.47 -44.37 18.44
CA MET A 704 -75.12 -43.94 18.78
C MET A 704 -75.05 -42.42 18.87
N VAL A 705 -74.13 -41.92 19.69
CA VAL A 705 -73.81 -40.50 19.74
C VAL A 705 -73.07 -40.14 18.46
N ASN A 706 -73.56 -39.11 17.76
CA ASN A 706 -72.98 -38.65 16.51
C ASN A 706 -71.70 -37.84 16.78
N PHE A 707 -70.62 -38.55 17.08
CA PHE A 707 -69.29 -37.97 17.25
C PHE A 707 -68.24 -38.91 16.69
N ASP A 708 -67.60 -38.51 15.59
CA ASP A 708 -66.57 -39.30 14.92
C ASP A 708 -65.25 -39.25 15.70
N GLU A 709 -64.58 -40.40 15.84
CA GLU A 709 -63.22 -40.52 16.41
C GLU A 709 -62.22 -39.61 15.68
N ARG A 710 -62.49 -39.30 14.40
CA ARG A 710 -61.72 -38.34 13.60
C ARG A 710 -61.91 -36.89 14.06
N ALA A 711 -63.08 -36.53 14.58
CA ALA A 711 -63.34 -35.18 15.09
C ALA A 711 -62.53 -34.91 16.36
N PHE A 712 -62.41 -35.92 17.22
CA PHE A 712 -61.51 -35.88 18.38
C PHE A 712 -60.05 -35.75 17.95
N SER A 713 -59.62 -36.61 17.02
CA SER A 713 -58.27 -36.57 16.46
C SER A 713 -57.94 -35.20 15.88
N LEU A 714 -58.89 -34.53 15.22
CA LEU A 714 -58.73 -33.20 14.64
C LEU A 714 -58.50 -32.11 15.70
N ALA A 715 -59.18 -32.16 16.85
CA ALA A 715 -58.97 -31.20 17.92
C ALA A 715 -57.55 -31.33 18.51
N GLU A 716 -57.11 -32.55 18.78
CA GLU A 716 -55.74 -32.83 19.23
C GLU A 716 -54.69 -32.49 18.16
N GLU A 717 -54.98 -32.70 16.87
CA GLU A 717 -54.12 -32.28 15.76
C GLU A 717 -53.95 -30.77 15.74
N VAL A 718 -55.04 -30.01 15.88
CA VAL A 718 -54.98 -28.54 15.93
C VAL A 718 -54.20 -28.06 17.15
N HIS A 719 -54.34 -28.71 18.30
CA HIS A 719 -53.55 -28.41 19.50
C HIS A 719 -52.04 -28.67 19.28
N ASN A 720 -51.70 -29.81 18.70
CA ASN A 720 -50.30 -30.17 18.42
C ASN A 720 -49.67 -29.26 17.36
N LEU A 721 -50.41 -28.92 16.30
CA LEU A 721 -49.95 -28.04 15.23
C LEU A 721 -49.77 -26.58 15.70
N THR A 722 -50.65 -26.10 16.58
CA THR A 722 -50.47 -24.77 17.20
C THR A 722 -49.26 -24.75 18.12
N THR A 723 -48.99 -25.84 18.84
CA THR A 723 -47.78 -25.99 19.68
C THR A 723 -46.50 -26.03 18.82
N MET A 724 -46.55 -26.60 17.62
CA MET A 724 -45.45 -26.58 16.65
C MET A 724 -45.26 -25.23 15.94
N GLY A 725 -46.13 -24.24 16.18
CA GLY A 725 -46.03 -22.90 15.60
C GLY A 725 -46.52 -22.79 14.15
N VAL A 726 -47.37 -23.71 13.68
CA VAL A 726 -47.95 -23.66 12.33
C VAL A 726 -49.18 -22.74 12.31
N ASP A 727 -49.25 -21.85 11.32
CA ASP A 727 -50.39 -20.96 11.12
C ASP A 727 -51.59 -21.72 10.52
N ILE A 728 -52.52 -22.12 11.39
CA ILE A 728 -53.75 -22.80 11.00
C ILE A 728 -54.87 -21.77 10.70
N PRO A 729 -55.67 -21.94 9.64
CA PRO A 729 -56.82 -21.08 9.38
C PRO A 729 -57.78 -20.96 10.58
N ARG A 730 -58.19 -19.72 10.89
CA ARG A 730 -59.06 -19.41 12.03
C ARG A 730 -60.37 -20.21 12.07
N LYS A 731 -60.91 -20.59 10.90
CA LYS A 731 -62.12 -21.42 10.77
C LYS A 731 -61.94 -22.82 11.38
N ILE A 732 -60.78 -23.43 11.16
CA ILE A 732 -60.45 -24.75 11.71
C ILE A 732 -60.24 -24.63 13.22
N GLN A 733 -59.53 -23.58 13.65
CA GLN A 733 -59.32 -23.32 15.09
C GLN A 733 -60.62 -23.06 15.85
N SER A 734 -61.59 -22.35 15.26
CA SER A 734 -62.89 -22.15 15.91
C SER A 734 -63.64 -23.47 16.07
N VAL A 735 -63.60 -24.34 15.06
CA VAL A 735 -64.30 -25.64 15.12
C VAL A 735 -63.62 -26.58 16.11
N ALA A 736 -62.28 -26.65 16.12
CA ALA A 736 -61.54 -27.44 17.10
C ALA A 736 -61.86 -27.03 18.54
N LYS A 737 -61.94 -25.71 18.82
CA LYS A 737 -62.35 -25.21 20.14
C LYS A 737 -63.79 -25.57 20.51
N SER A 738 -64.71 -25.52 19.54
CA SER A 738 -66.08 -26.00 19.76
C SER A 738 -66.10 -27.49 20.07
N ILE A 739 -65.30 -28.30 19.37
CA ILE A 739 -65.18 -29.75 19.60
C ILE A 739 -64.59 -30.05 20.99
N GLU A 740 -63.54 -29.34 21.42
CA GLU A 740 -62.95 -29.46 22.77
C GLU A 740 -63.97 -29.18 23.89
N LEU A 741 -64.86 -28.20 23.70
CA LEU A 741 -65.91 -27.87 24.67
C LEU A 741 -67.01 -28.93 24.73
N ILE A 742 -67.32 -29.55 23.59
CA ILE A 742 -68.39 -30.54 23.45
C ILE A 742 -67.94 -31.93 23.90
N TYR A 743 -66.66 -32.26 23.76
CA TYR A 743 -66.10 -33.59 24.01
C TYR A 743 -66.40 -34.20 25.40
N PRO A 744 -66.30 -33.47 26.53
CA PRO A 744 -66.64 -34.04 27.84
C PRO A 744 -68.10 -34.48 27.94
N TYR A 745 -69.01 -33.74 27.28
CA TYR A 745 -70.43 -34.09 27.23
C TYR A 745 -70.66 -35.29 26.33
N VAL A 746 -70.01 -35.35 25.18
CA VAL A 746 -70.03 -36.53 24.28
C VAL A 746 -69.57 -37.79 25.01
N SER A 747 -68.43 -37.73 25.70
CA SER A 747 -67.89 -38.89 26.43
C SER A 747 -68.87 -39.35 27.50
N THR A 748 -69.42 -38.40 28.28
CA THR A 748 -70.39 -38.71 29.34
C THR A 748 -71.67 -39.32 28.77
N ILE A 749 -72.16 -38.80 27.65
CA ILE A 749 -73.36 -39.29 26.96
C ILE A 749 -73.07 -40.69 26.37
N ASN A 750 -71.91 -40.90 25.75
CA ASN A 750 -71.53 -42.20 25.18
C ASN A 750 -71.32 -43.28 26.25
N ASP A 751 -70.70 -42.94 27.38
CA ASP A 751 -70.59 -43.82 28.54
C ASP A 751 -71.97 -44.15 29.10
N SER A 752 -72.86 -43.15 29.18
CA SER A 752 -74.23 -43.34 29.64
C SER A 752 -75.04 -44.23 28.69
N PHE A 753 -74.89 -44.08 27.37
CA PHE A 753 -75.53 -44.95 26.37
C PHE A 753 -74.97 -46.37 26.41
N SER A 754 -73.65 -46.53 26.51
CA SER A 754 -73.02 -47.86 26.63
C SER A 754 -73.50 -48.58 27.88
N ASN A 755 -73.59 -47.87 29.01
CA ASN A 755 -74.17 -48.38 30.25
C ASN A 755 -75.66 -48.72 30.07
N PHE A 756 -76.43 -47.86 29.41
CA PHE A 756 -77.86 -48.08 29.16
C PHE A 756 -78.12 -49.30 28.27
N VAL A 757 -77.35 -49.50 27.19
CA VAL A 757 -77.42 -50.70 26.34
C VAL A 757 -76.99 -51.95 27.11
N GLY A 758 -75.97 -51.85 27.96
CA GLY A 758 -75.59 -52.90 28.91
C GLY A 758 -76.71 -53.26 29.89
N ILE A 759 -77.44 -52.25 30.38
CA ILE A 759 -78.57 -52.44 31.29
C ILE A 759 -79.78 -53.04 30.56
N ILE A 760 -80.13 -52.58 29.35
CA ILE A 760 -81.21 -53.14 28.54
C ILE A 760 -80.94 -54.61 28.23
N SER A 761 -79.73 -54.94 27.76
CA SER A 761 -79.37 -56.34 27.47
C SER A 761 -79.42 -57.21 28.72
N SER A 762 -79.07 -56.67 29.89
CA SER A 762 -79.21 -57.36 31.19
C SER A 762 -80.66 -57.50 31.65
N VAL A 763 -81.53 -56.53 31.34
CA VAL A 763 -82.95 -56.54 31.70
C VAL A 763 -83.78 -57.44 30.79
N ASP A 764 -83.44 -57.51 29.49
CA ASP A 764 -84.06 -58.45 28.56
C ASP A 764 -83.75 -59.92 28.91
N GLN A 765 -82.63 -60.18 29.59
CA GLN A 765 -82.32 -61.50 30.16
C GLN A 765 -83.20 -61.89 31.36
N LEU A 766 -83.90 -60.94 32.00
CA LEU A 766 -84.69 -61.16 33.23
C LEU A 766 -86.18 -61.47 32.99
N GLY A 767 -86.65 -61.52 31.75
CA GLY A 767 -87.99 -62.00 31.39
C GLY A 767 -89.15 -61.22 32.04
N ASP A 768 -90.05 -61.92 32.76
CA ASP A 768 -91.32 -61.38 33.29
C ASP A 768 -91.16 -60.21 34.30
N LEU A 769 -89.99 -60.04 34.91
CA LEU A 769 -89.69 -58.92 35.82
C LEU A 769 -89.57 -57.56 35.10
N LYS A 770 -89.50 -57.56 33.76
CA LYS A 770 -89.47 -56.37 32.92
C LYS A 770 -90.67 -55.45 33.16
N THR A 771 -91.83 -55.99 33.52
CA THR A 771 -93.06 -55.22 33.75
C THR A 771 -92.99 -54.28 34.96
N ILE A 772 -92.12 -54.58 35.94
CA ILE A 772 -91.92 -53.73 37.13
C ILE A 772 -90.97 -52.57 36.81
N LEU A 773 -90.06 -52.76 35.85
CA LEU A 773 -89.03 -51.78 35.49
C LEU A 773 -89.48 -50.83 34.36
N LEU A 774 -90.50 -51.19 33.59
CA LEU A 774 -91.12 -50.38 32.53
C LEU A 774 -91.40 -48.90 32.92
N PRO A 775 -91.95 -48.59 34.11
CA PRO A 775 -92.19 -47.20 34.52
C PRO A 775 -90.91 -46.39 34.74
N LEU A 776 -89.80 -47.05 35.09
CA LEU A 776 -88.50 -46.38 35.31
C LEU A 776 -87.79 -46.07 33.98
N PHE A 777 -88.19 -46.73 32.89
CA PHE A 777 -87.67 -46.46 31.56
C PHE A 777 -88.36 -45.29 30.86
N GLU A 778 -89.59 -44.95 31.23
CA GLU A 778 -90.34 -43.83 30.63
C GLU A 778 -89.60 -42.48 30.70
N PRO A 779 -89.04 -42.03 31.85
CA PRO A 779 -88.25 -40.79 31.89
C PRO A 779 -86.92 -40.87 31.15
N LEU A 780 -86.34 -42.08 31.00
CA LEU A 780 -85.12 -42.29 30.21
C LEU A 780 -85.42 -42.19 28.71
N PHE A 781 -86.53 -42.76 28.25
CA PHE A 781 -86.98 -42.60 26.87
C PHE A 781 -87.37 -41.16 26.56
N GLU A 782 -87.98 -40.43 27.49
CA GLU A 782 -88.25 -39.00 27.33
C GLU A 782 -86.94 -38.20 27.18
N SER A 783 -85.93 -38.52 28.01
CA SER A 783 -84.60 -37.90 27.91
C SER A 783 -83.87 -38.22 26.61
N ILE A 784 -83.96 -39.47 26.12
CA ILE A 784 -83.42 -39.87 24.81
C ILE A 784 -84.18 -39.18 23.66
N THR A 785 -85.48 -38.99 23.79
CA THR A 785 -86.29 -38.26 22.80
C THR A 785 -85.85 -36.80 22.71
N ILE A 786 -85.68 -36.14 23.86
CA ILE A 786 -85.17 -34.76 23.93
C ILE A 786 -83.77 -34.67 23.29
N LEU A 787 -82.88 -35.62 23.61
CA LEU A 787 -81.54 -35.67 23.02
C LEU A 787 -81.56 -35.91 21.51
N SER A 788 -82.58 -36.59 20.98
CA SER A 788 -82.69 -36.91 19.56
C SER A 788 -83.14 -35.70 18.72
N GLU A 789 -83.87 -34.77 19.34
CA GLU A 789 -84.33 -33.54 18.71
C GLU A 789 -83.34 -32.38 18.86
N SER A 790 -82.38 -32.51 19.79
CA SER A 790 -81.35 -31.49 20.02
C SER A 790 -80.16 -31.61 19.06
N GLU A 791 -79.63 -30.45 18.65
CA GLU A 791 -78.36 -30.30 17.94
C GLU A 791 -77.26 -29.84 18.91
N TRP A 792 -76.00 -30.01 18.51
CA TRP A 792 -74.83 -29.56 19.25
C TRP A 792 -74.65 -28.02 19.14
N GLU A 793 -75.56 -27.23 19.71
CA GLU A 793 -75.42 -25.77 19.85
C GLU A 793 -74.58 -25.35 21.07
#